data_AF-A0A511T6E9-F1
#
_entry.id   AF-A0A511T6E9-F1
#
_cell.length_a   1.000
_cell.length_b   1.000
_cell.length_c   1.000
_cell.angle_alpha   90.00
_cell.angle_beta   90.00
_cell.angle_gamma   90.00
#
_symmetry.space_group_name_H-M   'P 1'
#
loop_
_entity.id
_entity.type
_entity.pdbx_description
1 polymer ?
#
loop_
_entity_poly.entity_id
_entity_poly.type
_entity_poly.pdbx_seq_one_letter_code
_entity_poly.pdbx_strand_id
1 'polypeptide(L)'
;MVESSSSHPLRPLVWRLALGLGLGLALFAGETWWLLRSGLVGVDIPVDGPYAALSAAVRPVLPGLLARVAAVYVVAGMSLAAVAWGLARVWGRGGALATLVGWLGLALLLAWDRAIARPALFDDLPAVRPVLAWLVDHGEPWHPRLAAGLLALLHVGVWLYRQDTWMRRVRLGGAVLVGALVLFVATRVGGWGGGDKHPLVVLIGIDAFRPDRLASLGGTRAVAPHVDRFVAESTLFTKAYTPVAQTEPAWRSLLTARWPHETGVRYALTAESRMQLQPTFAETFARAGWRTVFATDCSRFHAEGPSSGFATRLQPPRGAVNFLLEKLRYRALGVFADHSLGAAWVPEFIDNRALAGIHDPMGYAERLTSRLLEEAGQGPTLFAFHATAAHFPGDPVHPFYRRFVSASEPLERRLRMHFAPVSPGAKGSWSREGAEALYDELISQADAQVGLMLEALRRSGRYDDALIVLVSDHGESFHEDRPDLAGATPVHGARLSELENRILFAVKPAGGRGATPATLDSLVRLVDVGPTLLELSGLPALSGADGVSLGPLLRGETVPPLSLYAETGFTHVSPEVFDEGHWPGAPRAFDAYRIRPDGVVELSDTAHTAVVLEKDRGAYDGQRWWVDRPRADGSVLRVCTGDCEGLDALALEAWLDAVQGRTGAGDSRKVAGHVDDPRHPVPSGTVRPTQQLLRLRPGQHPGPAHPQPRGG
;
A
#
# COMPACT_ATOMS: atom_id res chain seq x y z
N MET A 1 40.81 -11.74 -59.60
CA MET A 1 39.40 -12.10 -59.33
C MET A 1 39.17 -12.02 -57.84
N VAL A 2 38.20 -11.18 -57.48
CA VAL A 2 37.52 -10.95 -56.20
C VAL A 2 37.79 -11.96 -55.07
N GLU A 3 38.49 -11.51 -54.02
CA GLU A 3 38.27 -11.99 -52.64
C GLU A 3 37.66 -10.84 -51.82
N SER A 4 36.33 -10.81 -51.80
CA SER A 4 35.52 -10.18 -50.76
C SER A 4 35.72 -10.98 -49.45
N SER A 5 35.65 -10.46 -48.24
CA SER A 5 34.97 -9.28 -47.74
C SER A 5 35.62 -8.87 -46.42
N SER A 6 35.77 -7.57 -46.22
CA SER A 6 35.85 -6.97 -44.90
C SER A 6 34.55 -7.28 -44.15
N SER A 7 34.51 -8.41 -43.44
CA SER A 7 33.42 -8.66 -42.50
C SER A 7 33.47 -7.60 -41.41
N HIS A 8 32.63 -6.57 -41.53
CA HIS A 8 32.52 -5.54 -40.50
C HIS A 8 32.35 -6.22 -39.14
N PRO A 9 33.18 -5.92 -38.14
CA PRO A 9 33.14 -6.57 -36.82
C PRO A 9 31.78 -6.44 -36.12
N LEU A 10 30.92 -5.53 -36.61
CA LEU A 10 29.56 -5.28 -36.17
C LEU A 10 28.52 -6.29 -36.69
N ARG A 11 28.71 -6.90 -37.88
CA ARG A 11 27.76 -7.87 -38.44
C ARG A 11 27.44 -9.05 -37.49
N PRO A 12 28.42 -9.70 -36.83
CA PRO A 12 28.12 -10.77 -35.88
C PRO A 12 27.43 -10.27 -34.60
N LEU A 13 27.67 -9.04 -34.16
CA LEU A 13 26.97 -8.45 -33.00
C LEU A 13 25.50 -8.17 -33.34
N VAL A 14 25.22 -7.61 -34.51
CA VAL A 14 23.84 -7.33 -34.97
C VAL A 14 22.99 -8.60 -34.97
N TRP A 15 23.50 -9.72 -35.49
CA TRP A 15 22.78 -11.01 -35.45
C TRP A 15 22.51 -11.52 -34.04
N ARG A 16 23.40 -11.22 -33.08
CA ARG A 16 23.26 -11.65 -31.68
C ARG A 16 22.26 -10.79 -30.92
N LEU A 17 22.25 -9.49 -31.20
CA LEU A 17 21.22 -8.58 -30.72
C LEU A 17 19.85 -8.95 -31.30
N ALA A 18 19.77 -9.30 -32.60
CA ALA A 18 18.54 -9.80 -33.22
C ALA A 18 18.05 -11.11 -32.56
N LEU A 19 18.95 -12.03 -32.23
CA LEU A 19 18.62 -13.22 -31.44
C LEU A 19 18.06 -12.85 -30.06
N GLY A 20 18.72 -11.92 -29.34
CA GLY A 20 18.26 -11.44 -28.04
C GLY A 20 16.88 -10.77 -28.10
N LEU A 21 16.63 -9.96 -29.14
CA LEU A 21 15.33 -9.37 -29.42
C LEU A 21 14.27 -10.44 -29.65
N GLY A 22 14.56 -11.42 -30.50
CA GLY A 22 13.63 -12.52 -30.79
C GLY A 22 13.30 -13.36 -29.56
N LEU A 23 14.30 -13.66 -28.72
CA LEU A 23 14.10 -14.33 -27.44
C LEU A 23 13.25 -13.49 -26.47
N GLY A 24 13.56 -12.20 -26.35
CA GLY A 24 12.77 -11.27 -25.52
C GLY A 24 11.30 -11.21 -25.94
N LEU A 25 11.03 -11.08 -27.24
CA LEU A 25 9.66 -11.11 -27.76
C LEU A 25 8.98 -12.45 -27.56
N ALA A 26 9.69 -13.57 -27.73
CA ALA A 26 9.15 -14.90 -27.51
C ALA A 26 8.77 -15.12 -26.03
N LEU A 27 9.59 -14.66 -25.09
CA LEU A 27 9.28 -14.67 -23.65
C LEU A 27 8.07 -13.82 -23.34
N PHE A 28 8.02 -12.59 -23.85
CA PHE A 28 6.88 -11.69 -23.68
C PHE A 28 5.59 -12.32 -24.22
N ALA A 29 5.63 -12.88 -25.43
CA ALA A 29 4.48 -13.52 -26.06
C ALA A 29 4.04 -14.78 -25.30
N GLY A 30 4.98 -15.63 -24.89
CA GLY A 30 4.70 -16.84 -24.12
C GLY A 30 4.10 -16.55 -22.74
N GLU A 31 4.66 -15.57 -22.03
CA GLU A 31 4.17 -15.14 -20.73
C GLU A 31 2.81 -14.42 -20.83
N THR A 32 2.64 -13.54 -21.81
CA THR A 32 1.34 -12.90 -22.08
C THR A 32 0.28 -13.94 -22.42
N TRP A 33 0.59 -14.91 -23.31
CA TRP A 33 -0.32 -15.99 -23.64
C TRP A 33 -0.69 -16.82 -22.42
N TRP A 34 0.28 -17.13 -21.55
CA TRP A 34 0.02 -17.85 -20.31
C TRP A 34 -0.87 -17.03 -19.38
N LEU A 35 -0.57 -15.75 -19.13
CA LEU A 35 -1.37 -14.85 -18.27
C LEU A 35 -2.82 -14.70 -18.77
N LEU A 36 -3.02 -14.62 -20.08
CA LEU A 36 -4.36 -14.54 -20.68
C LEU A 36 -5.11 -15.89 -20.57
N ARG A 37 -4.41 -17.02 -20.62
CA ARG A 37 -5.01 -18.36 -20.58
C ARG A 37 -5.23 -18.89 -19.15
N SER A 38 -4.38 -18.53 -18.20
CA SER A 38 -4.46 -18.96 -16.79
C SER A 38 -5.54 -18.22 -15.99
N GLY A 39 -6.24 -17.27 -16.61
CA GLY A 39 -7.58 -16.86 -16.19
C GLY A 39 -7.65 -15.68 -15.25
N LEU A 40 -7.01 -14.55 -15.59
CA LEU A 40 -7.27 -13.29 -14.88
C LEU A 40 -7.43 -12.04 -15.79
N VAL A 41 -7.45 -12.20 -17.12
CA VAL A 41 -8.03 -11.21 -18.05
C VAL A 41 -8.88 -11.97 -19.05
N GLY A 42 -10.17 -11.65 -19.05
CA GLY A 42 -11.22 -12.44 -19.70
C GLY A 42 -10.98 -12.74 -21.18
N VAL A 43 -11.07 -14.03 -21.49
CA VAL A 43 -11.73 -14.49 -22.71
C VAL A 43 -13.13 -15.06 -22.38
N ASP A 44 -13.39 -15.39 -21.10
CA ASP A 44 -14.67 -15.98 -20.61
C ASP A 44 -15.31 -15.18 -19.46
N ILE A 45 -15.12 -13.86 -19.38
CA ILE A 45 -15.89 -13.02 -18.43
C ILE A 45 -17.19 -12.62 -19.11
N PRO A 46 -18.39 -12.89 -18.53
CA PRO A 46 -19.65 -12.38 -19.05
C PRO A 46 -19.56 -10.86 -19.24
N VAL A 47 -19.78 -10.38 -20.47
CA VAL A 47 -19.58 -8.97 -20.84
C VAL A 47 -20.80 -8.12 -20.47
N ASP A 48 -21.42 -8.42 -19.34
CA ASP A 48 -22.60 -7.73 -18.83
C ASP A 48 -22.25 -6.96 -17.56
N GLY A 49 -22.90 -5.80 -17.36
CA GLY A 49 -22.77 -5.00 -16.15
C GLY A 49 -21.36 -4.41 -15.92
N PRO A 50 -20.84 -4.42 -14.68
CA PRO A 50 -19.60 -3.72 -14.31
C PRO A 50 -18.35 -4.22 -15.04
N TYR A 51 -18.28 -5.50 -15.42
CA TYR A 51 -17.13 -6.07 -16.14
C TYR A 51 -17.02 -5.56 -17.58
N ALA A 52 -18.15 -5.24 -18.22
CA ALA A 52 -18.17 -4.56 -19.51
C ALA A 52 -17.56 -3.15 -19.40
N ALA A 53 -17.92 -2.42 -18.35
CA ALA A 53 -17.39 -1.09 -18.06
C ALA A 53 -15.89 -1.13 -17.74
N LEU A 54 -15.44 -2.15 -16.98
CA LEU A 54 -14.01 -2.40 -16.71
C LEU A 54 -13.24 -2.62 -18.02
N SER A 55 -13.74 -3.51 -18.88
CA SER A 55 -13.14 -3.77 -20.19
C SER A 55 -13.11 -2.50 -21.05
N ALA A 56 -14.20 -1.72 -21.09
CA ALA A 56 -14.27 -0.48 -21.84
C ALA A 56 -13.27 0.58 -21.35
N ALA A 57 -13.09 0.73 -20.04
CA ALA A 57 -12.15 1.67 -19.45
C ALA A 57 -10.68 1.28 -19.69
N VAL A 58 -10.39 -0.03 -19.71
CA VAL A 58 -9.02 -0.56 -19.83
C VAL A 58 -8.56 -0.74 -21.29
N ARG A 59 -9.48 -1.05 -22.20
CA ARG A 59 -9.18 -1.33 -23.62
C ARG A 59 -8.36 -0.24 -24.33
N PRO A 60 -8.57 1.08 -24.09
CA PRO A 60 -7.77 2.13 -24.74
C PRO A 60 -6.31 2.16 -24.28
N VAL A 61 -6.03 1.81 -23.02
CA VAL A 61 -4.68 1.90 -22.44
C VAL A 61 -3.86 0.62 -22.64
N LEU A 62 -4.53 -0.52 -22.80
CA LEU A 62 -3.89 -1.83 -22.86
C LEU A 62 -2.84 -1.98 -23.98
N PRO A 63 -3.05 -1.53 -25.23
CA PRO A 63 -2.04 -1.67 -26.29
C PRO A 63 -0.75 -0.91 -25.98
N GLY A 64 -0.86 0.32 -25.47
CA GLY A 64 0.30 1.14 -25.09
C GLY A 64 1.08 0.53 -23.93
N LEU A 65 0.36 0.01 -22.93
CA LEU A 65 0.95 -0.70 -21.79
C LEU A 65 1.70 -1.96 -22.24
N LEU A 66 1.06 -2.82 -23.05
CA LEU A 66 1.67 -4.05 -23.56
C LEU A 66 2.87 -3.77 -24.45
N ALA A 67 2.84 -2.71 -25.26
CA ALA A 67 3.98 -2.29 -26.08
C ALA A 67 5.18 -1.86 -25.21
N ARG A 68 4.92 -1.11 -24.13
CA ARG A 68 5.96 -0.72 -23.17
C ARG A 68 6.56 -1.92 -22.45
N VAL A 69 5.74 -2.89 -22.02
CA VAL A 69 6.22 -4.15 -21.43
C VAL A 69 7.02 -4.96 -22.45
N ALA A 70 6.55 -5.10 -23.68
CA ALA A 70 7.28 -5.80 -24.74
C ALA A 70 8.66 -5.16 -25.00
N ALA A 71 8.75 -3.83 -24.99
CA ALA A 71 10.01 -3.12 -25.14
C ALA A 71 10.99 -3.44 -23.99
N VAL A 72 10.51 -3.54 -22.75
CA VAL A 72 11.33 -3.98 -21.60
C VAL A 72 11.93 -5.37 -21.85
N TYR A 73 11.12 -6.32 -22.36
CA TYR A 73 11.59 -7.67 -22.66
C TYR A 73 12.60 -7.70 -23.81
N VAL A 74 12.41 -6.87 -24.82
CA VAL A 74 13.36 -6.72 -25.93
C VAL A 74 14.69 -6.19 -25.43
N VAL A 75 14.68 -5.12 -24.64
CA VAL A 75 15.91 -4.51 -24.09
C VAL A 75 16.64 -5.50 -23.18
N ALA A 76 15.93 -6.18 -22.28
CA ALA A 76 16.49 -7.22 -21.43
C ALA A 76 17.11 -8.37 -22.26
N GLY A 77 16.37 -8.88 -23.24
CA GLY A 77 16.81 -9.95 -24.13
C GLY A 77 18.06 -9.60 -24.92
N MET A 78 18.10 -8.39 -25.50
CA MET A 78 19.27 -7.86 -26.23
C MET A 78 20.48 -7.69 -25.32
N SER A 79 20.28 -7.17 -24.10
CA SER A 79 21.35 -6.92 -23.13
C SER A 79 21.99 -8.23 -22.67
N LEU A 80 21.17 -9.22 -22.29
CA LEU A 80 21.64 -10.55 -21.93
C LEU A 80 22.37 -11.24 -23.09
N ALA A 81 21.91 -11.06 -24.34
CA ALA A 81 22.54 -11.68 -25.50
C ALA A 81 23.89 -11.04 -25.82
N ALA A 82 24.02 -9.73 -25.63
CA ALA A 82 25.28 -9.02 -25.77
C ALA A 82 26.31 -9.48 -24.73
N VAL A 83 25.90 -9.58 -23.45
CA VAL A 83 26.77 -10.08 -22.37
C VAL A 83 27.17 -11.53 -22.65
N ALA A 84 26.21 -12.42 -22.93
CA ALA A 84 26.47 -13.82 -23.24
C ALA A 84 27.41 -14.01 -24.44
N TRP A 85 27.28 -13.17 -25.47
CA TRP A 85 28.18 -13.19 -26.62
C TRP A 85 29.60 -12.77 -26.28
N GLY A 86 29.76 -11.70 -25.49
CA GLY A 86 31.07 -11.26 -25.00
C GLY A 86 31.74 -12.35 -24.18
N LEU A 87 30.99 -12.97 -23.27
CA LEU A 87 31.43 -14.11 -22.46
C LEU A 87 31.83 -15.30 -23.34
N ALA A 88 31.02 -15.70 -24.31
CA ALA A 88 31.32 -16.87 -25.14
C ALA A 88 32.57 -16.66 -26.02
N ARG A 89 32.84 -15.42 -26.46
CA ARG A 89 34.06 -15.07 -27.21
C ARG A 89 35.36 -15.24 -26.42
N VAL A 90 35.33 -15.02 -25.11
CA VAL A 90 36.48 -15.30 -24.23
C VAL A 90 36.94 -16.75 -24.37
N TRP A 91 35.98 -17.68 -24.49
CA TRP A 91 36.24 -19.10 -24.67
C TRP A 91 36.49 -19.50 -26.13
N GLY A 92 36.52 -18.55 -27.06
CA GLY A 92 36.69 -18.82 -28.49
C GLY A 92 35.44 -19.43 -29.12
N ARG A 93 34.33 -19.49 -28.37
CA ARG A 93 33.04 -20.00 -28.80
C ARG A 93 32.14 -18.81 -29.11
N GLY A 94 32.31 -18.16 -30.26
CA GLY A 94 31.52 -16.98 -30.63
C GLY A 94 30.17 -17.27 -31.32
N GLY A 95 29.76 -18.56 -31.37
CA GLY A 95 28.62 -19.06 -32.15
C GLY A 95 27.24 -18.79 -31.53
N ALA A 96 26.17 -19.00 -32.31
CA ALA A 96 24.79 -18.70 -31.88
C ALA A 96 24.36 -19.57 -30.70
N LEU A 97 24.68 -20.86 -30.77
CA LEU A 97 24.43 -21.81 -29.69
C LEU A 97 25.13 -21.41 -28.39
N ALA A 98 26.39 -20.97 -28.45
CA ALA A 98 27.14 -20.55 -27.27
C ALA A 98 26.54 -19.28 -26.64
N THR A 99 26.10 -18.32 -27.45
CA THR A 99 25.36 -17.15 -26.96
C THR A 99 24.02 -17.54 -26.36
N LEU A 100 23.26 -18.46 -26.98
CA LEU A 100 21.98 -18.93 -26.44
C LEU A 100 22.16 -19.61 -25.07
N VAL A 101 23.13 -20.51 -24.94
CA VAL A 101 23.43 -21.18 -23.65
C VAL A 101 23.85 -20.16 -22.58
N GLY A 102 24.70 -19.20 -22.93
CA GLY A 102 25.09 -18.14 -22.00
C GLY A 102 23.93 -17.23 -21.61
N TRP A 103 23.06 -16.90 -22.57
CA TRP A 103 21.85 -16.10 -22.34
C TRP A 103 20.92 -16.82 -21.35
N LEU A 104 20.66 -18.11 -21.57
CA LEU A 104 19.83 -18.94 -20.68
C LEU A 104 20.42 -19.05 -19.28
N GLY A 105 21.75 -19.21 -19.17
CA GLY A 105 22.44 -19.26 -17.89
C GLY A 105 22.33 -17.94 -17.10
N LEU A 106 22.53 -16.80 -17.76
CA LEU A 106 22.37 -15.48 -17.13
C LEU A 106 20.91 -15.22 -16.73
N ALA A 107 19.94 -15.58 -17.58
CA ALA A 107 18.52 -15.48 -17.26
C ALA A 107 18.14 -16.34 -16.05
N LEU A 108 18.70 -17.56 -15.91
CA LEU A 108 18.47 -18.42 -14.76
C LEU A 108 19.05 -17.84 -13.46
N LEU A 109 20.25 -17.25 -13.51
CA LEU A 109 20.86 -16.58 -12.34
C LEU A 109 19.99 -15.40 -11.87
N LEU A 110 19.45 -14.62 -12.81
CA LEU A 110 18.53 -13.53 -12.48
C LEU A 110 17.22 -14.06 -11.92
N ALA A 111 16.64 -15.10 -12.52
CA ALA A 111 15.43 -15.74 -12.00
C ALA A 111 15.64 -16.28 -10.58
N TRP A 112 16.81 -16.84 -10.27
CA TRP A 112 17.17 -17.29 -8.93
C TRP A 112 17.24 -16.12 -7.93
N ASP A 113 17.92 -15.01 -8.26
CA ASP A 113 17.95 -13.81 -7.42
C ASP A 113 16.54 -13.26 -7.17
N ARG A 114 15.71 -13.21 -8.21
CA ARG A 114 14.31 -12.77 -8.10
C ARG A 114 13.45 -13.69 -7.26
N ALA A 115 13.60 -15.00 -7.37
CA ALA A 115 12.82 -15.96 -6.58
C ALA A 115 13.13 -15.84 -5.08
N ILE A 116 14.33 -15.36 -4.72
CA ILE A 116 14.68 -15.02 -3.33
C ILE A 116 14.15 -13.62 -2.99
N ALA A 117 14.38 -12.62 -3.84
CA ALA A 117 14.00 -11.24 -3.53
C ALA A 117 12.47 -11.05 -3.44
N ARG A 118 11.72 -11.63 -4.39
CA ARG A 118 10.26 -11.51 -4.53
C ARG A 118 9.61 -12.88 -4.77
N PRO A 119 9.63 -13.78 -3.78
CA PRO A 119 9.14 -15.15 -3.93
C PRO A 119 7.67 -15.22 -4.33
N ALA A 120 6.84 -14.26 -3.87
CA ALA A 120 5.44 -14.18 -4.24
C ALA A 120 5.26 -14.21 -5.77
N LEU A 121 6.18 -13.66 -6.58
CA LEU A 121 6.12 -13.65 -8.06
C LEU A 121 6.02 -15.05 -8.71
N PHE A 122 6.38 -16.11 -7.98
CA PHE A 122 6.43 -17.49 -8.46
C PHE A 122 5.47 -18.43 -7.72
N ASP A 123 4.67 -17.93 -6.78
CA ASP A 123 3.79 -18.73 -5.90
C ASP A 123 2.65 -19.47 -6.65
N ASP A 124 2.27 -18.92 -7.80
CA ASP A 124 1.22 -19.40 -8.69
C ASP A 124 1.68 -20.49 -9.67
N LEU A 125 2.96 -20.89 -9.61
CA LEU A 125 3.54 -21.94 -10.43
C LEU A 125 3.72 -23.25 -9.63
N PRO A 126 2.80 -24.23 -9.72
CA PRO A 126 2.86 -25.45 -8.90
C PRO A 126 4.17 -26.23 -9.05
N ALA A 127 4.73 -26.24 -10.27
CA ALA A 127 5.95 -26.98 -10.60
C ALA A 127 7.20 -26.46 -9.90
N VAL A 128 7.24 -25.18 -9.50
CA VAL A 128 8.42 -24.59 -8.84
C VAL A 128 8.23 -24.43 -7.33
N ARG A 129 7.02 -24.69 -6.79
CA ARG A 129 6.73 -24.51 -5.35
C ARG A 129 7.71 -25.21 -4.40
N PRO A 130 8.14 -26.47 -4.63
CA PRO A 130 9.10 -27.11 -3.73
C PRO A 130 10.45 -26.39 -3.70
N VAL A 131 10.93 -25.94 -4.86
CA VAL A 131 12.17 -25.16 -4.98
C VAL A 131 11.99 -23.78 -4.36
N LEU A 132 10.85 -23.14 -4.59
CA LEU A 132 10.51 -21.84 -4.02
C LEU A 132 10.45 -21.92 -2.49
N ALA A 133 9.82 -22.94 -1.91
CA ALA A 133 9.80 -23.18 -0.47
C ALA A 133 11.23 -23.29 0.08
N TRP A 134 12.08 -24.10 -0.55
CA TRP A 134 13.47 -24.23 -0.15
C TRP A 134 14.23 -22.90 -0.24
N LEU A 135 14.03 -22.13 -1.31
CA LEU A 135 14.60 -20.79 -1.48
C LEU A 135 14.07 -19.80 -0.44
N VAL A 136 12.79 -19.91 -0.07
CA VAL A 136 12.10 -19.14 0.97
C VAL A 136 12.46 -19.63 2.38
N ASP A 137 13.27 -20.66 2.54
CA ASP A 137 13.78 -21.07 3.85
C ASP A 137 15.29 -20.85 3.96
N HIS A 138 16.03 -21.04 2.86
CA HIS A 138 17.50 -21.09 2.86
C HIS A 138 18.15 -20.12 1.87
N GLY A 139 17.40 -19.56 0.92
CA GLY A 139 17.95 -18.70 -0.12
C GLY A 139 18.33 -17.33 0.44
N GLU A 140 19.52 -16.86 0.05
CA GLU A 140 20.01 -15.51 0.27
C GLU A 140 20.39 -14.85 -1.06
N PRO A 141 20.12 -13.54 -1.27
CA PRO A 141 20.40 -12.88 -2.55
C PRO A 141 21.87 -12.94 -2.96
N TRP A 142 22.79 -13.08 -2.00
CA TRP A 142 24.21 -13.23 -2.32
C TRP A 142 24.54 -14.57 -3.00
N HIS A 143 23.71 -15.62 -2.88
CA HIS A 143 23.94 -16.91 -3.55
C HIS A 143 24.04 -16.79 -5.08
N PRO A 144 23.00 -16.31 -5.81
CA PRO A 144 23.08 -16.11 -7.26
C PRO A 144 24.08 -15.03 -7.65
N ARG A 145 24.26 -13.99 -6.82
CA ARG A 145 25.23 -12.91 -7.08
C ARG A 145 26.67 -13.41 -6.99
N LEU A 146 26.98 -14.28 -6.03
CA LEU A 146 28.28 -14.94 -5.94
C LEU A 146 28.51 -15.87 -7.12
N ALA A 147 27.50 -16.67 -7.50
CA ALA A 147 27.60 -17.53 -8.69
C ALA A 147 27.87 -16.70 -9.97
N ALA A 148 27.17 -15.57 -10.14
CA ALA A 148 27.41 -14.63 -11.23
C ALA A 148 28.82 -14.00 -11.17
N GLY A 149 29.29 -13.62 -9.97
CA GLY A 149 30.62 -13.08 -9.74
C GLY A 149 31.73 -14.08 -10.05
N LEU A 150 31.59 -15.33 -9.61
CA LEU A 150 32.52 -16.42 -9.91
C LEU A 150 32.54 -16.75 -11.41
N LEU A 151 31.37 -16.75 -12.05
CA LEU A 151 31.27 -16.90 -13.50
C LEU A 151 32.02 -15.78 -14.22
N ALA A 152 31.85 -14.53 -13.79
CA ALA A 152 32.56 -13.39 -14.36
C ALA A 152 34.09 -13.49 -14.13
N LEU A 153 34.54 -13.85 -12.93
CA LEU A 153 35.95 -14.05 -12.61
C LEU A 153 36.59 -15.17 -13.46
N LEU A 154 35.89 -16.29 -13.63
CA LEU A 154 36.33 -17.38 -14.50
C LEU A 154 36.54 -16.88 -15.95
N HIS A 155 35.60 -16.08 -16.47
CA HIS A 155 35.74 -15.50 -17.80
C HIS A 155 36.91 -14.52 -17.86
N VAL A 156 37.09 -13.65 -16.87
CA VAL A 156 38.26 -12.76 -16.82
C VAL A 156 39.56 -13.57 -16.80
N GLY A 157 39.64 -14.64 -16.01
CA GLY A 157 40.81 -15.52 -15.91
C GLY A 157 41.14 -16.20 -17.25
N VAL A 158 40.15 -16.78 -17.92
CA VAL A 158 40.34 -17.39 -19.24
C VAL A 158 40.73 -16.35 -20.29
N TRP A 159 40.09 -15.18 -20.25
CA TRP A 159 40.44 -14.10 -21.16
C TRP A 159 41.89 -13.66 -20.97
N LEU A 160 42.37 -13.52 -19.72
CA LEU A 160 43.74 -13.19 -19.38
C LEU A 160 44.74 -14.28 -19.81
N TYR A 161 44.42 -15.55 -19.54
CA TYR A 161 45.24 -16.71 -19.94
C TYR A 161 45.48 -16.74 -21.46
N ARG A 162 44.49 -16.31 -22.25
CA ARG A 162 44.56 -16.31 -23.72
C ARG A 162 45.25 -15.10 -24.34
N GLN A 163 45.69 -14.12 -23.55
CA GLN A 163 46.42 -12.97 -24.08
C GLN A 163 47.91 -13.24 -24.13
N ASP A 164 48.51 -13.16 -25.32
CA ASP A 164 49.93 -13.40 -25.51
C ASP A 164 50.79 -12.15 -25.17
N THR A 165 51.76 -12.36 -24.28
CA THR A 165 52.85 -11.50 -23.77
C THR A 165 52.59 -10.08 -23.20
N TRP A 166 53.10 -9.87 -21.98
CA TRP A 166 53.58 -8.63 -21.31
C TRP A 166 52.86 -7.28 -21.54
N MET A 167 52.77 -6.75 -22.76
CA MET A 167 52.25 -5.40 -23.06
C MET A 167 50.75 -5.20 -22.76
N ARG A 168 49.97 -6.27 -22.58
CA ARG A 168 48.57 -6.18 -22.12
C ARG A 168 48.40 -6.11 -20.61
N ARG A 169 49.36 -6.57 -19.80
CA ARG A 169 49.33 -6.46 -18.33
C ARG A 169 49.43 -5.00 -17.88
N VAL A 170 50.22 -4.20 -18.61
CA VAL A 170 50.33 -2.74 -18.44
C VAL A 170 49.02 -2.02 -18.80
N ARG A 171 48.34 -2.45 -19.87
CA ARG A 171 47.02 -1.91 -20.25
C ARG A 171 45.91 -2.31 -19.27
N LEU A 172 46.02 -3.48 -18.63
CA LEU A 172 45.11 -3.90 -17.55
C LEU A 172 45.28 -3.07 -16.28
N GLY A 173 46.54 -2.81 -15.88
CA GLY A 173 46.84 -1.90 -14.78
C GLY A 173 46.27 -0.50 -15.04
N GLY A 174 46.40 0.01 -16.27
CA GLY A 174 45.80 1.28 -16.69
C GLY A 174 44.27 1.28 -16.70
N ALA A 175 43.62 0.21 -17.19
CA ALA A 175 42.16 0.11 -17.21
C ALA A 175 41.55 -0.10 -15.82
N VAL A 176 42.24 -0.79 -14.91
CA VAL A 176 41.86 -0.91 -13.50
C VAL A 176 42.08 0.41 -12.77
N LEU A 177 43.15 1.16 -13.06
CA LEU A 177 43.37 2.51 -12.54
C LEU A 177 42.33 3.52 -13.06
N VAL A 178 41.99 3.48 -14.35
CA VAL A 178 40.94 4.32 -14.93
C VAL A 178 39.56 3.90 -14.42
N GLY A 179 39.30 2.59 -14.30
CA GLY A 179 38.07 2.07 -13.69
C GLY A 179 37.94 2.48 -12.23
N ALA A 180 39.01 2.38 -11.44
CA ALA A 180 39.07 2.83 -10.05
C ALA A 180 39.02 4.35 -9.93
N LEU A 181 39.59 5.11 -10.87
CA LEU A 181 39.52 6.57 -10.92
C LEU A 181 38.12 7.05 -11.34
N VAL A 182 37.46 6.37 -12.29
CA VAL A 182 36.07 6.62 -12.66
C VAL A 182 35.15 6.22 -11.52
N LEU A 183 35.42 5.11 -10.81
CA LEU A 183 34.68 4.76 -9.59
C LEU A 183 34.92 5.80 -8.48
N PHE A 184 36.15 6.26 -8.29
CA PHE A 184 36.54 7.28 -7.31
C PHE A 184 35.94 8.66 -7.62
N VAL A 185 35.93 9.06 -8.89
CA VAL A 185 35.29 10.30 -9.37
C VAL A 185 33.76 10.17 -9.34
N ALA A 186 33.20 9.01 -9.70
CA ALA A 186 31.76 8.74 -9.57
C ALA A 186 31.31 8.70 -8.10
N THR A 187 32.17 8.27 -7.17
CA THR A 187 31.91 8.39 -5.72
C THR A 187 32.15 9.80 -5.16
N ARG A 188 32.70 10.73 -5.96
CA ARG A 188 32.95 12.14 -5.57
C ARG A 188 31.93 13.11 -6.16
N VAL A 189 30.99 12.67 -6.98
CA VAL A 189 29.87 13.51 -7.45
C VAL A 189 28.64 13.21 -6.59
N GLY A 190 28.30 14.19 -5.75
CA GLY A 190 27.19 14.07 -4.81
C GLY A 190 27.50 14.62 -3.42
N GLY A 191 28.50 15.49 -3.26
CA GLY A 191 28.45 16.42 -2.14
C GLY A 191 27.19 17.27 -2.33
N TRP A 192 26.15 17.04 -1.53
CA TRP A 192 25.08 18.01 -1.36
C TRP A 192 25.74 19.27 -0.79
N GLY A 193 26.11 20.18 -1.70
CA GLY A 193 26.59 21.50 -1.35
C GLY A 193 25.55 22.18 -0.50
N GLY A 194 26.01 22.92 0.52
CA GLY A 194 25.18 23.76 1.36
C GLY A 194 24.51 24.86 0.55
N GLY A 195 23.42 24.51 -0.13
CA GLY A 195 22.41 25.46 -0.56
C GLY A 195 21.66 25.99 0.66
N ASP A 196 20.95 27.09 0.47
CA ASP A 196 20.14 27.69 1.52
C ASP A 196 19.17 26.64 2.09
N LYS A 197 19.21 26.46 3.41
CA LYS A 197 18.29 25.55 4.09
C LYS A 197 16.90 26.17 4.09
N HIS A 198 16.02 25.67 3.21
CA HIS A 198 14.63 26.07 3.20
C HIS A 198 13.81 25.35 4.28
N PRO A 199 12.72 25.96 4.80
CA PRO A 199 11.77 25.28 5.67
C PRO A 199 11.25 23.97 5.07
N LEU A 200 11.18 22.93 5.88
CA LEU A 200 10.76 21.59 5.45
C LEU A 200 9.77 21.01 6.44
N VAL A 201 8.61 20.60 5.94
CA VAL A 201 7.60 19.81 6.67
C VAL A 201 7.51 18.45 6.01
N VAL A 202 7.71 17.38 6.77
CA VAL A 202 7.62 16.00 6.33
C VAL A 202 6.51 15.31 7.10
N LEU A 203 5.44 14.91 6.42
CA LEU A 203 4.34 14.12 6.96
C LEU A 203 4.45 12.70 6.42
N ILE A 204 4.65 11.71 7.28
CA ILE A 204 4.71 10.31 6.88
C ILE A 204 3.57 9.57 7.56
N GLY A 205 2.63 9.07 6.76
CA GLY A 205 1.59 8.15 7.20
C GLY A 205 2.00 6.70 6.95
N ILE A 206 1.78 5.82 7.91
CA ILE A 206 1.96 4.37 7.77
C ILE A 206 0.60 3.70 7.84
N ASP A 207 0.22 3.03 6.77
CA ASP A 207 -1.09 2.39 6.62
C ASP A 207 -1.28 1.26 7.65
N ALA A 208 -2.45 1.23 8.29
CA ALA A 208 -2.87 0.17 9.22
C ALA A 208 -1.87 -0.12 10.37
N PHE A 209 -1.01 0.82 10.74
CA PHE A 209 0.02 0.62 11.77
C PHE A 209 -0.60 0.71 13.18
N ARG A 210 -0.46 -0.37 13.95
CA ARG A 210 -0.92 -0.41 15.35
C ARG A 210 0.21 0.03 16.31
N PRO A 211 -0.03 1.03 17.19
CA PRO A 211 0.98 1.51 18.13
C PRO A 211 1.46 0.48 19.15
N ASP A 212 0.66 -0.53 19.48
CA ASP A 212 1.02 -1.61 20.42
C ASP A 212 2.14 -2.52 19.89
N ARG A 213 2.58 -2.33 18.64
CA ARG A 213 3.79 -2.97 18.08
C ARG A 213 5.09 -2.26 18.43
N LEU A 214 5.04 -1.03 18.94
CA LEU A 214 6.23 -0.28 19.35
C LEU A 214 6.75 -0.76 20.71
N ALA A 215 8.07 -0.85 20.85
CA ALA A 215 8.70 -1.26 22.10
C ALA A 215 8.34 -0.32 23.26
N SER A 216 8.21 0.98 22.98
CA SER A 216 7.80 2.00 23.96
C SER A 216 6.36 1.85 24.45
N LEU A 217 5.53 1.09 23.73
CA LEU A 217 4.10 0.89 24.02
C LEU A 217 3.75 -0.58 24.32
N GLY A 218 4.75 -1.38 24.72
CA GLY A 218 4.55 -2.77 25.16
C GLY A 218 4.78 -3.82 24.07
N GLY A 219 5.17 -3.43 22.86
CA GLY A 219 5.58 -4.34 21.81
C GLY A 219 6.81 -5.14 22.21
N THR A 220 6.76 -6.46 22.03
CA THR A 220 7.85 -7.38 22.43
C THR A 220 8.70 -7.83 21.25
N ARG A 221 8.17 -7.72 20.04
CA ARG A 221 8.87 -8.04 18.79
C ARG A 221 9.50 -6.75 18.27
N ALA A 222 10.77 -6.79 17.85
CA ALA A 222 11.45 -5.65 17.22
C ALA A 222 10.94 -5.44 15.78
N VAL A 223 9.67 -5.09 15.64
CA VAL A 223 8.95 -4.99 14.36
C VAL A 223 9.31 -3.70 13.64
N ALA A 224 9.33 -2.57 14.35
CA ALA A 224 9.50 -1.23 13.77
C ALA A 224 10.65 -0.43 14.41
N PRO A 225 11.92 -0.90 14.31
CA PRO A 225 13.06 -0.26 14.96
C PRO A 225 13.36 1.17 14.48
N HIS A 226 13.01 1.56 13.25
CA HIS A 226 13.24 2.92 12.75
C HIS A 226 12.22 3.90 13.34
N VAL A 227 10.96 3.50 13.43
CA VAL A 227 9.90 4.25 14.11
C VAL A 227 10.18 4.33 15.61
N ASP A 228 10.58 3.24 16.27
CA ASP A 228 10.97 3.23 17.69
C ASP A 228 12.08 4.27 17.98
N ARG A 229 13.08 4.38 17.09
CA ARG A 229 14.13 5.40 17.20
C ARG A 229 13.59 6.81 17.03
N PHE A 230 12.69 7.02 16.06
CA PHE A 230 12.08 8.34 15.84
C PHE A 230 11.22 8.78 17.03
N VAL A 231 10.40 7.89 17.60
CA VAL A 231 9.55 8.23 18.74
C VAL A 231 10.36 8.59 19.99
N ALA A 232 11.54 7.99 20.17
CA ALA A 232 12.46 8.36 21.25
C ALA A 232 13.06 9.77 21.11
N GLU A 233 13.07 10.32 19.89
CA GLU A 233 13.58 11.65 19.56
C GLU A 233 12.47 12.70 19.32
N SER A 234 11.20 12.34 19.59
CA SER A 234 10.04 13.18 19.29
C SER A 234 9.03 13.20 20.43
N THR A 235 7.96 13.97 20.28
CA THR A 235 6.81 13.90 21.20
C THR A 235 5.82 12.87 20.70
N LEU A 236 5.63 11.79 21.47
CA LEU A 236 4.67 10.72 21.19
C LEU A 236 3.35 10.97 21.93
N PHE A 237 2.24 10.91 21.22
CA PHE A 237 0.90 10.91 21.80
C PHE A 237 0.38 9.47 21.94
N THR A 238 0.20 8.98 23.15
CA THR A 238 -0.18 7.57 23.41
C THR A 238 -1.67 7.29 23.22
N LYS A 239 -2.50 8.33 23.26
CA LYS A 239 -3.95 8.30 23.05
C LYS A 239 -4.33 9.11 21.82
N ALA A 240 -3.74 8.76 20.67
CA ALA A 240 -4.11 9.33 19.38
C ALA A 240 -5.11 8.43 18.65
N TYR A 241 -6.19 9.01 18.09
CA TYR A 241 -7.26 8.23 17.46
C TYR A 241 -7.73 8.79 16.10
N THR A 242 -8.09 7.89 15.19
CA THR A 242 -8.72 8.20 13.90
C THR A 242 -10.26 8.20 13.99
N PRO A 243 -10.96 9.12 13.31
CA PRO A 243 -12.41 9.14 13.27
C PRO A 243 -13.00 8.02 12.39
N VAL A 244 -12.24 7.43 11.46
CA VAL A 244 -12.68 6.28 10.66
C VAL A 244 -11.49 5.39 10.40
N ALA A 245 -11.60 4.10 10.73
CA ALA A 245 -10.52 3.15 10.52
C ALA A 245 -10.45 2.65 9.06
N GLN A 246 -10.37 3.57 8.09
CA GLN A 246 -10.15 3.30 6.66
C GLN A 246 -9.37 4.45 6.02
N THR A 247 -8.44 4.11 5.12
CA THR A 247 -7.48 5.06 4.54
C THR A 247 -8.10 6.32 3.93
N GLU A 248 -9.01 6.20 2.94
CA GLU A 248 -9.56 7.37 2.24
C GLU A 248 -10.28 8.36 3.18
N PRO A 249 -11.28 7.93 4.00
CA PRO A 249 -11.96 8.85 4.91
C PRO A 249 -11.04 9.37 6.03
N ALA A 250 -10.09 8.57 6.52
CA ALA A 250 -9.11 9.00 7.51
C ALA A 250 -8.24 10.14 6.99
N TRP A 251 -7.63 9.96 5.81
CA TRP A 251 -6.80 10.99 5.18
C TRP A 251 -7.59 12.23 4.78
N ARG A 252 -8.85 12.08 4.34
CA ARG A 252 -9.71 13.24 4.10
C ARG A 252 -9.99 14.03 5.37
N SER A 253 -10.26 13.34 6.48
CA SER A 253 -10.44 13.98 7.79
C SER A 253 -9.16 14.67 8.27
N LEU A 254 -7.99 14.06 8.03
CA LEU A 254 -6.66 14.62 8.31
C LEU A 254 -6.43 15.92 7.51
N LEU A 255 -6.65 15.89 6.20
CA LEU A 255 -6.39 17.03 5.29
C LEU A 255 -7.30 18.23 5.55
N THR A 256 -8.58 17.96 5.82
CA THR A 256 -9.61 18.99 6.04
C THR A 256 -9.78 19.36 7.50
N ALA A 257 -9.15 18.63 8.42
CA ALA A 257 -9.30 18.76 9.87
C ALA A 257 -10.76 18.70 10.34
N ARG A 258 -11.55 17.81 9.73
CA ARG A 258 -13.00 17.71 9.94
C ARG A 258 -13.49 16.30 10.13
N TRP A 259 -14.67 16.16 10.71
CA TRP A 259 -15.33 14.87 10.84
C TRP A 259 -15.72 14.27 9.48
N PRO A 260 -15.80 12.93 9.40
CA PRO A 260 -16.09 12.22 8.14
C PRO A 260 -17.41 12.66 7.48
N HIS A 261 -18.45 12.90 8.28
CA HIS A 261 -19.74 13.34 7.77
C HIS A 261 -19.70 14.74 7.15
N GLU A 262 -18.79 15.61 7.62
CA GLU A 262 -18.57 16.93 7.04
C GLU A 262 -17.73 16.87 5.76
N THR A 263 -16.82 15.92 5.61
CA THR A 263 -16.02 15.82 4.36
C THR A 263 -16.82 15.23 3.19
N GLY A 264 -17.90 14.50 3.48
CA GLY A 264 -18.63 13.69 2.51
C GLY A 264 -17.93 12.40 2.10
N VAL A 265 -16.67 12.19 2.49
CA VAL A 265 -15.89 10.97 2.28
C VAL A 265 -15.93 10.14 3.55
N ARG A 266 -16.82 9.15 3.57
CA ARG A 266 -17.14 8.34 4.77
C ARG A 266 -16.76 6.87 4.63
N TYR A 267 -16.21 6.48 3.48
CA TYR A 267 -15.79 5.12 3.15
C TYR A 267 -14.90 5.20 1.89
N ALA A 268 -14.18 4.13 1.58
CA ALA A 268 -13.31 4.07 0.40
C ALA A 268 -14.09 3.99 -0.93
N LEU A 269 -13.51 4.54 -2.00
CA LEU A 269 -14.12 4.68 -3.34
C LEU A 269 -15.37 5.58 -3.31
N THR A 270 -15.32 6.66 -2.54
CA THR A 270 -16.39 7.65 -2.52
C THR A 270 -16.47 8.38 -3.87
N ALA A 271 -17.67 8.52 -4.42
CA ALA A 271 -17.87 9.25 -5.67
C ALA A 271 -17.47 10.72 -5.54
N GLU A 272 -16.75 11.27 -6.52
CA GLU A 272 -16.27 12.66 -6.50
C GLU A 272 -17.42 13.68 -6.30
N SER A 273 -18.64 13.38 -6.79
CA SER A 273 -19.83 14.21 -6.61
C SER A 273 -20.34 14.30 -5.17
N ARG A 274 -19.87 13.44 -4.27
CA ARG A 274 -20.24 13.42 -2.84
C ARG A 274 -19.20 14.11 -1.97
N MET A 275 -18.01 14.35 -2.50
CA MET A 275 -16.95 15.04 -1.78
C MET A 275 -17.37 16.49 -1.53
N GLN A 276 -17.31 16.93 -0.28
CA GLN A 276 -17.54 18.33 0.06
C GLN A 276 -16.23 19.09 -0.15
N LEU A 277 -16.22 20.02 -1.12
CA LEU A 277 -15.04 20.83 -1.43
C LEU A 277 -14.76 21.77 -0.26
N GLN A 278 -13.84 21.35 0.60
CA GLN A 278 -13.44 22.06 1.81
C GLN A 278 -11.97 22.43 1.75
N PRO A 279 -11.58 23.58 2.34
CA PRO A 279 -10.18 23.94 2.42
C PRO A 279 -9.36 22.87 3.15
N THR A 280 -8.19 22.54 2.61
CA THR A 280 -7.23 21.63 3.26
C THR A 280 -6.06 22.39 3.86
N PHE A 281 -5.33 21.79 4.82
CA PHE A 281 -4.10 22.40 5.31
C PHE A 281 -3.04 22.51 4.19
N ALA A 282 -2.96 21.51 3.30
CA ALA A 282 -1.99 21.50 2.20
C ALA A 282 -2.26 22.64 1.19
N GLU A 283 -3.52 23.01 0.94
CA GLU A 283 -3.85 24.20 0.15
C GLU A 283 -3.35 25.50 0.80
N THR A 284 -3.34 25.55 2.13
CA THR A 284 -2.81 26.71 2.87
C THR A 284 -1.29 26.81 2.73
N PHE A 285 -0.57 25.69 2.72
CA PHE A 285 0.85 25.64 2.35
C PHE A 285 1.06 26.12 0.90
N ALA A 286 0.31 25.58 -0.06
CA ALA A 286 0.42 25.95 -1.46
C ALA A 286 0.16 27.45 -1.69
N ARG A 287 -0.88 28.03 -1.05
CA ARG A 287 -1.17 29.47 -1.10
C ARG A 287 -0.08 30.33 -0.47
N ALA A 288 0.66 29.80 0.51
CA ALA A 288 1.81 30.46 1.10
C ALA A 288 3.11 30.31 0.25
N GLY A 289 3.01 29.78 -0.96
CA GLY A 289 4.15 29.62 -1.88
C GLY A 289 5.04 28.41 -1.58
N TRP A 290 4.58 27.49 -0.73
CA TRP A 290 5.32 26.25 -0.49
C TRP A 290 5.14 25.29 -1.66
N ARG A 291 6.18 24.52 -1.94
CA ARG A 291 6.10 23.33 -2.77
C ARG A 291 5.34 22.27 -2.00
N THR A 292 4.35 21.65 -2.62
CA THR A 292 3.51 20.63 -1.98
C THR A 292 3.58 19.33 -2.78
N VAL A 293 4.07 18.29 -2.12
CA VAL A 293 4.29 16.97 -2.73
C VAL A 293 3.49 15.95 -1.95
N PHE A 294 2.70 15.15 -2.66
CA PHE A 294 2.09 13.94 -2.11
C PHE A 294 2.62 12.71 -2.82
N ALA A 295 2.95 11.68 -2.04
CA ALA A 295 3.47 10.42 -2.51
C ALA A 295 2.76 9.26 -1.84
N THR A 296 2.55 8.19 -2.59
CA THR A 296 2.11 6.89 -2.05
C THR A 296 2.51 5.79 -3.02
N ASP A 297 2.81 4.60 -2.50
CA ASP A 297 3.00 3.38 -3.28
C ASP A 297 1.66 2.69 -3.62
N CYS A 298 0.50 3.26 -3.25
CA CYS A 298 -0.81 2.73 -3.65
C CYS A 298 -1.88 3.81 -3.84
N SER A 299 -2.30 3.99 -5.09
CA SER A 299 -3.38 4.92 -5.48
C SER A 299 -4.78 4.29 -5.55
N ARG A 300 -4.93 3.02 -5.11
CA ARG A 300 -6.20 2.29 -5.22
C ARG A 300 -7.26 2.83 -4.25
N PHE A 301 -6.85 3.15 -3.03
CA PHE A 301 -7.75 3.58 -1.94
C PHE A 301 -7.41 4.96 -1.40
N HIS A 302 -6.31 5.56 -1.84
CA HIS A 302 -5.92 6.89 -1.43
C HIS A 302 -5.09 7.55 -2.53
N ALA A 303 -5.59 8.65 -3.07
CA ALA A 303 -4.91 9.38 -4.12
C ALA A 303 -5.19 10.87 -3.92
N GLU A 304 -4.13 11.65 -3.80
CA GLU A 304 -4.25 13.09 -3.61
C GLU A 304 -3.68 13.86 -4.81
N GLY A 305 -4.02 15.14 -4.89
CA GLY A 305 -3.60 15.98 -6.00
C GLY A 305 -3.87 17.46 -5.82
N PRO A 306 -3.88 18.22 -6.93
CA PRO A 306 -4.00 19.68 -6.87
C PRO A 306 -5.28 20.17 -6.17
N SER A 307 -6.39 19.41 -6.29
CA SER A 307 -7.66 19.67 -5.60
C SER A 307 -7.61 19.50 -4.08
N SER A 308 -6.48 19.05 -3.55
CA SER A 308 -6.25 18.87 -2.12
C SER A 308 -4.95 19.55 -1.70
N GLY A 309 -4.48 20.49 -2.52
CA GLY A 309 -3.34 21.34 -2.21
C GLY A 309 -1.98 20.76 -2.59
N PHE A 310 -1.91 19.59 -3.23
CA PHE A 310 -0.64 18.97 -3.66
C PHE A 310 -0.36 19.20 -5.14
N ALA A 311 0.59 20.08 -5.45
CA ALA A 311 0.98 20.39 -6.82
C ALA A 311 1.69 19.21 -7.52
N THR A 312 2.53 18.51 -6.76
CA THR A 312 3.31 17.36 -7.26
C THR A 312 2.74 16.05 -6.71
N ARG A 313 2.59 15.05 -7.58
CA ARG A 313 2.13 13.71 -7.23
C ARG A 313 3.16 12.66 -7.61
N LEU A 314 3.54 11.82 -6.66
CA LEU A 314 4.47 10.71 -6.83
C LEU A 314 3.76 9.40 -6.45
N GLN A 315 2.80 8.99 -7.27
CA GLN A 315 1.90 7.87 -6.98
C GLN A 315 1.61 7.05 -8.24
N PRO A 316 1.30 5.74 -8.13
CA PRO A 316 0.93 4.90 -9.26
C PRO A 316 -0.42 5.35 -9.88
N PRO A 317 -0.82 4.82 -11.04
CA PRO A 317 -2.13 5.12 -11.64
C PRO A 317 -3.27 4.83 -10.68
N ARG A 318 -4.38 5.56 -10.84
CA ARG A 318 -5.63 5.31 -10.11
C ARG A 318 -6.65 4.60 -10.99
N GLY A 319 -7.61 3.92 -10.37
CA GLY A 319 -8.80 3.38 -11.04
C GLY A 319 -8.69 1.95 -11.57
N ALA A 320 -9.57 1.62 -12.50
CA ALA A 320 -9.88 0.31 -13.04
C ALA A 320 -8.66 -0.44 -13.60
N VAL A 321 -7.68 0.30 -14.12
CA VAL A 321 -6.41 -0.28 -14.60
C VAL A 321 -5.65 -1.02 -13.49
N ASN A 322 -5.75 -0.60 -12.23
CA ASN A 322 -5.10 -1.30 -11.10
C ASN A 322 -5.66 -2.69 -10.87
N PHE A 323 -6.93 -2.92 -11.21
CA PHE A 323 -7.54 -4.25 -11.10
C PHE A 323 -7.07 -5.17 -12.22
N LEU A 324 -6.82 -4.63 -13.42
CA LEU A 324 -6.19 -5.37 -14.52
C LEU A 324 -4.71 -5.68 -14.20
N LEU A 325 -3.94 -4.68 -13.78
CA LEU A 325 -2.49 -4.82 -13.59
C LEU A 325 -2.16 -5.90 -12.55
N GLU A 326 -2.97 -6.03 -11.49
CA GLU A 326 -2.79 -7.04 -10.44
C GLU A 326 -2.75 -8.47 -11.02
N LYS A 327 -3.44 -8.66 -12.14
CA LYS A 327 -3.57 -9.92 -12.84
C LYS A 327 -2.42 -10.17 -13.83
N LEU A 328 -1.76 -9.11 -14.30
CA LEU A 328 -0.68 -9.16 -15.28
C LEU A 328 0.69 -9.28 -14.60
N ARG A 329 0.93 -10.43 -13.97
CA ARG A 329 2.14 -10.69 -13.17
C ARG A 329 3.35 -11.07 -14.03
N TYR A 330 3.86 -10.14 -14.83
CA TYR A 330 5.04 -10.32 -15.67
C TYR A 330 6.32 -10.55 -14.85
N ARG A 331 6.81 -11.79 -14.83
CA ARG A 331 7.94 -12.23 -13.99
C ARG A 331 9.28 -11.73 -14.49
N ALA A 332 9.46 -11.70 -15.81
CA ALA A 332 10.69 -11.22 -16.43
C ALA A 332 10.75 -9.69 -16.54
N LEU A 333 9.66 -8.97 -16.22
CA LEU A 333 9.65 -7.51 -16.22
C LEU A 333 10.75 -6.95 -15.31
N GLY A 334 10.91 -7.51 -14.11
CA GLY A 334 11.90 -7.07 -13.13
C GLY A 334 13.36 -7.31 -13.52
N VAL A 335 13.66 -8.06 -14.58
CA VAL A 335 15.05 -8.18 -15.11
C VAL A 335 15.60 -6.82 -15.52
N PHE A 336 14.73 -5.93 -16.00
CA PHE A 336 15.07 -4.56 -16.33
C PHE A 336 14.28 -3.56 -15.48
N ALA A 337 13.06 -3.83 -15.03
CA ALA A 337 12.27 -2.80 -14.36
C ALA A 337 12.73 -2.44 -12.93
N ASP A 338 13.59 -3.25 -12.30
CA ASP A 338 14.07 -3.08 -10.92
C ASP A 338 15.22 -2.08 -10.74
N HIS A 339 15.48 -1.23 -11.72
CA HIS A 339 16.41 -0.11 -11.57
C HIS A 339 15.71 1.19 -11.93
N SER A 340 16.33 2.33 -11.60
CA SER A 340 15.73 3.65 -11.75
C SER A 340 15.19 3.96 -13.16
N LEU A 341 15.91 3.59 -14.23
CA LEU A 341 15.43 3.85 -15.60
C LEU A 341 14.26 2.93 -15.97
N GLY A 342 14.31 1.67 -15.53
CA GLY A 342 13.24 0.69 -15.76
C GLY A 342 11.98 1.04 -14.99
N ALA A 343 12.11 1.39 -13.71
CA ALA A 343 11.03 1.87 -12.86
C ALA A 343 10.40 3.15 -13.44
N ALA A 344 11.20 4.08 -13.96
CA ALA A 344 10.68 5.27 -14.65
C ALA A 344 9.93 4.94 -15.96
N TRP A 345 10.21 3.80 -16.60
CA TRP A 345 9.56 3.36 -17.84
C TRP A 345 8.24 2.61 -17.60
N VAL A 346 8.15 1.87 -16.50
CA VAL A 346 6.97 1.10 -16.08
C VAL A 346 6.63 1.32 -14.60
N PRO A 347 6.44 2.58 -14.16
CA PRO A 347 6.20 2.89 -12.76
C PRO A 347 4.90 2.27 -12.26
N GLU A 348 3.92 2.08 -13.13
CA GLU A 348 2.62 1.46 -12.81
C GLU A 348 2.76 0.02 -12.32
N PHE A 349 3.84 -0.66 -12.69
CA PHE A 349 4.17 -2.02 -12.26
C PHE A 349 5.04 -2.04 -10.99
N ILE A 350 6.07 -1.21 -10.95
CA ILE A 350 7.11 -1.28 -9.92
C ILE A 350 6.78 -0.45 -8.69
N ASP A 351 6.13 0.70 -8.86
CA ASP A 351 5.82 1.65 -7.78
C ASP A 351 4.42 1.43 -7.20
N ASN A 352 3.74 0.36 -7.60
CA ASN A 352 2.35 0.09 -7.24
C ASN A 352 2.23 -1.15 -6.36
N ARG A 353 2.14 -0.93 -5.05
CA ARG A 353 1.95 -1.97 -4.02
C ARG A 353 0.71 -2.84 -4.27
N ALA A 354 -0.30 -2.34 -5.00
CA ALA A 354 -1.44 -3.16 -5.40
C ALA A 354 -1.05 -4.36 -6.29
N LEU A 355 0.18 -4.39 -6.84
CA LEU A 355 0.69 -5.41 -7.75
C LEU A 355 1.61 -6.39 -7.03
N ALA A 356 0.98 -7.23 -6.22
CA ALA A 356 1.69 -8.15 -5.36
C ALA A 356 2.67 -9.07 -6.13
N GLY A 357 3.90 -9.16 -5.62
CA GLY A 357 5.04 -9.87 -6.20
C GLY A 357 5.87 -9.08 -7.21
N ILE A 358 5.33 -7.99 -7.77
CA ILE A 358 6.08 -7.12 -8.71
C ILE A 358 6.62 -5.89 -8.01
N HIS A 359 5.85 -5.29 -7.10
CA HIS A 359 6.22 -4.04 -6.44
C HIS A 359 7.62 -4.06 -5.80
N ASP A 360 8.33 -2.94 -5.89
CA ASP A 360 9.65 -2.72 -5.30
C ASP A 360 9.57 -1.69 -4.16
N PRO A 361 9.19 -2.09 -2.93
CA PRO A 361 8.91 -1.16 -1.84
C PRO A 361 10.13 -0.34 -1.42
N MET A 362 11.32 -0.98 -1.38
CA MET A 362 12.57 -0.32 -0.99
C MET A 362 13.08 0.61 -2.09
N GLY A 363 13.13 0.15 -3.35
CA GLY A 363 13.58 1.02 -4.44
C GLY A 363 12.63 2.19 -4.67
N TYR A 364 11.32 2.04 -4.45
CA TYR A 364 10.38 3.16 -4.45
C TYR A 364 10.74 4.18 -3.36
N ALA A 365 10.95 3.72 -2.11
CA ALA A 365 11.34 4.60 -1.00
C ALA A 365 12.68 5.33 -1.25
N GLU A 366 13.68 4.68 -1.86
CA GLU A 366 14.96 5.31 -2.25
C GLU A 366 14.77 6.42 -3.31
N ARG A 367 13.95 6.15 -4.34
CA ARG A 367 13.63 7.16 -5.38
C ARG A 367 12.85 8.32 -4.77
N LEU A 368 11.90 8.02 -3.89
CA LEU A 368 11.09 9.01 -3.20
C LEU A 368 11.94 9.91 -2.31
N THR A 369 12.87 9.30 -1.56
CA THR A 369 13.84 10.01 -0.72
C THR A 369 14.71 10.96 -1.53
N SER A 370 15.16 10.54 -2.71
CA SER A 370 15.91 11.41 -3.62
C SER A 370 15.07 12.62 -4.06
N ARG A 371 13.78 12.39 -4.34
CA ARG A 371 12.82 13.45 -4.70
C ARG A 371 12.55 14.41 -3.54
N LEU A 372 12.37 13.89 -2.33
CA LEU A 372 12.22 14.71 -1.11
C LEU A 372 13.34 15.73 -0.98
N LEU A 373 14.59 15.31 -1.15
CA LEU A 373 15.75 16.17 -0.97
C LEU A 373 15.95 17.16 -2.12
N GLU A 374 15.61 16.77 -3.35
CA GLU A 374 15.58 17.67 -4.50
C GLU A 374 14.55 18.79 -4.29
N GLU A 375 13.32 18.43 -3.92
CA GLU A 375 12.23 19.38 -3.66
C GLU A 375 12.60 20.34 -2.52
N ALA A 376 13.10 19.78 -1.41
CA ALA A 376 13.53 20.53 -0.25
C ALA A 376 14.75 21.44 -0.50
N GLY A 377 15.52 21.20 -1.58
CA GLY A 377 16.63 22.04 -2.03
C GLY A 377 16.20 23.20 -2.94
N GLN A 378 14.97 23.18 -3.46
CA GLN A 378 14.46 24.21 -4.38
C GLN A 378 13.62 25.30 -3.70
N GLY A 379 13.14 25.06 -2.48
CA GLY A 379 12.33 26.03 -1.73
C GLY A 379 11.63 25.43 -0.51
N PRO A 380 10.81 26.23 0.20
CA PRO A 380 9.97 25.73 1.30
C PRO A 380 9.09 24.59 0.82
N THR A 381 9.10 23.45 1.52
CA THR A 381 8.47 22.21 1.02
C THR A 381 7.63 21.53 2.10
N LEU A 382 6.37 21.21 1.76
CA LEU A 382 5.53 20.23 2.43
C LEU A 382 5.61 18.93 1.63
N PHE A 383 6.16 17.89 2.24
CA PHE A 383 6.29 16.57 1.63
C PHE A 383 5.49 15.56 2.45
N ALA A 384 4.39 15.06 1.87
CA ALA A 384 3.56 14.03 2.46
C ALA A 384 3.81 12.68 1.76
N PHE A 385 4.10 11.64 2.53
CA PHE A 385 4.23 10.27 2.05
C PHE A 385 3.29 9.34 2.82
N HIS A 386 2.47 8.57 2.11
CA HIS A 386 1.69 7.49 2.69
C HIS A 386 2.27 6.12 2.28
N ALA A 387 2.95 5.47 3.23
CA ALA A 387 3.54 4.14 3.09
C ALA A 387 2.47 3.07 3.26
N THR A 388 2.11 2.39 2.19
CA THR A 388 1.04 1.37 2.19
C THR A 388 1.55 -0.06 2.20
N ALA A 389 2.86 -0.28 2.33
CA ALA A 389 3.45 -1.62 2.36
C ALA A 389 2.81 -2.58 3.38
N ALA A 390 2.23 -2.05 4.46
CA ALA A 390 1.49 -2.81 5.48
C ALA A 390 0.02 -3.11 5.14
N HIS A 391 -0.57 -2.43 4.15
CA HIS A 391 -1.95 -2.60 3.73
C HIS A 391 -2.18 -3.96 3.06
N PHE A 392 -3.31 -4.62 3.34
CA PHE A 392 -3.69 -5.89 2.69
C PHE A 392 -4.26 -5.70 1.26
N PRO A 393 -4.10 -6.64 0.31
CA PRO A 393 -3.14 -7.72 0.33
C PRO A 393 -1.71 -7.16 0.25
N GLY A 394 -0.82 -7.71 1.06
CA GLY A 394 0.61 -7.38 1.05
C GLY A 394 1.46 -8.64 0.93
N ASP A 395 2.63 -8.51 0.31
CA ASP A 395 3.63 -9.57 0.18
C ASP A 395 4.99 -9.07 0.69
N PRO A 396 5.52 -9.63 1.79
CA PRO A 396 6.83 -9.25 2.28
C PRO A 396 7.91 -9.69 1.27
N VAL A 397 8.83 -8.78 0.95
CA VAL A 397 10.02 -9.07 0.12
C VAL A 397 11.21 -9.41 1.01
N HIS A 398 12.29 -9.97 0.45
CA HIS A 398 13.54 -10.15 1.23
C HIS A 398 14.07 -8.78 1.70
N PRO A 399 14.55 -8.63 2.96
CA PRO A 399 14.71 -9.64 4.02
C PRO A 399 13.54 -9.69 5.02
N PHE A 400 12.36 -9.18 4.67
CA PHE A 400 11.24 -8.98 5.59
C PHE A 400 10.43 -10.24 5.86
N TYR A 401 10.42 -11.22 4.95
CA TYR A 401 9.86 -12.54 5.23
C TYR A 401 10.77 -13.38 6.15
N ARG A 402 10.26 -14.47 6.74
CA ARG A 402 10.95 -15.41 7.67
C ARG A 402 11.30 -14.81 9.05
N ARG A 403 10.89 -13.58 9.34
CA ARG A 403 11.27 -12.90 10.58
C ARG A 403 10.34 -13.23 11.73
N PHE A 404 9.05 -13.31 11.44
CA PHE A 404 8.01 -13.49 12.45
C PHE A 404 7.09 -14.67 12.12
N VAL A 405 6.86 -14.96 10.83
CA VAL A 405 6.01 -16.08 10.42
C VAL A 405 6.77 -17.39 10.62
N SER A 406 6.16 -18.35 11.32
CA SER A 406 6.75 -19.67 11.55
C SER A 406 7.00 -20.42 10.25
N ALA A 407 8.12 -21.15 10.17
CA ALA A 407 8.42 -22.03 9.04
C ALA A 407 7.45 -23.22 8.91
N SER A 408 6.69 -23.55 9.98
CA SER A 408 5.64 -24.58 9.94
C SER A 408 4.42 -24.17 9.10
N GLU A 409 4.28 -22.89 8.80
CA GLU A 409 3.14 -22.37 8.05
C GLU A 409 3.25 -22.64 6.53
N PRO A 410 2.13 -22.94 5.83
CA PRO A 410 2.12 -23.15 4.39
C PRO A 410 2.73 -21.98 3.60
N LEU A 411 3.54 -22.31 2.58
CA LEU A 411 4.28 -21.33 1.77
C LEU A 411 3.39 -20.19 1.25
N GLU A 412 2.22 -20.51 0.71
CA GLU A 412 1.31 -19.52 0.10
C GLU A 412 0.92 -18.42 1.11
N ARG A 413 0.83 -18.75 2.39
CA ARG A 413 0.46 -17.82 3.46
C ARG A 413 1.67 -17.13 4.09
N ARG A 414 2.87 -17.68 3.95
CA ARG A 414 4.14 -17.00 4.32
C ARG A 414 4.51 -15.91 3.33
N LEU A 415 4.01 -16.00 2.09
CA LEU A 415 4.39 -15.10 1.00
C LEU A 415 3.39 -13.98 0.74
N ARG A 416 2.14 -14.12 1.18
CA ARG A 416 1.10 -13.13 0.90
C ARG A 416 -0.04 -13.17 1.90
N MET A 417 -0.47 -11.98 2.31
CA MET A 417 -1.73 -11.78 3.01
C MET A 417 -2.88 -11.86 2.00
N HIS A 418 -3.42 -13.06 1.82
CA HIS A 418 -4.50 -13.31 0.87
C HIS A 418 -5.87 -12.89 1.40
N PHE A 419 -6.75 -12.54 0.45
CA PHE A 419 -8.18 -12.45 0.68
C PHE A 419 -8.79 -13.87 0.82
N ALA A 420 -9.46 -14.09 1.94
CA ALA A 420 -10.19 -15.26 2.36
C ALA A 420 -11.53 -14.73 2.88
N PRO A 421 -12.64 -14.95 2.15
CA PRO A 421 -13.94 -14.40 2.50
C PRO A 421 -14.32 -14.75 3.94
N VAL A 422 -14.72 -13.75 4.71
CA VAL A 422 -15.26 -13.94 6.06
C VAL A 422 -16.73 -14.29 5.92
N SER A 423 -17.10 -15.53 6.24
CA SER A 423 -18.49 -15.98 6.31
C SER A 423 -18.76 -16.75 7.60
N PRO A 424 -20.00 -16.75 8.12
CA PRO A 424 -20.34 -17.54 9.30
C PRO A 424 -19.94 -19.02 9.10
N GLY A 425 -19.11 -19.56 10.00
CA GLY A 425 -18.63 -20.94 9.94
C GLY A 425 -17.41 -21.18 9.05
N ALA A 426 -16.78 -20.14 8.49
CA ALA A 426 -15.52 -20.26 7.76
C ALA A 426 -14.41 -20.77 8.69
N LYS A 427 -13.99 -22.03 8.52
CA LYS A 427 -12.83 -22.59 9.21
C LYS A 427 -11.57 -22.26 8.42
N GLY A 428 -10.82 -21.24 8.85
CA GLY A 428 -9.45 -21.04 8.39
C GLY A 428 -8.58 -22.21 8.82
N SER A 429 -7.68 -22.68 7.95
CA SER A 429 -6.62 -23.63 8.31
C SER A 429 -5.44 -22.93 9.01
N TRP A 430 -5.66 -21.75 9.60
CA TRP A 430 -4.62 -20.79 9.98
C TRP A 430 -4.90 -20.18 11.35
N SER A 431 -3.85 -19.86 12.10
CA SER A 431 -3.96 -19.26 13.43
C SER A 431 -4.00 -17.74 13.37
N ARG A 432 -4.66 -17.07 14.34
CA ARG A 432 -4.53 -15.61 14.51
C ARG A 432 -3.05 -15.19 14.59
N GLU A 433 -2.24 -15.96 15.30
CA GLU A 433 -0.81 -15.72 15.47
C GLU A 433 -0.06 -15.63 14.13
N GLY A 434 -0.30 -16.54 13.19
CA GLY A 434 0.33 -16.47 11.88
C GLY A 434 -0.08 -15.22 11.09
N ALA A 435 -1.32 -14.75 11.24
CA ALA A 435 -1.83 -13.60 10.49
C ALA A 435 -1.23 -12.31 11.03
N GLU A 436 -1.15 -12.19 12.35
CA GLU A 436 -0.45 -11.11 13.04
C GLU A 436 1.06 -11.14 12.76
N ALA A 437 1.68 -12.33 12.67
CA ALA A 437 3.09 -12.45 12.32
C ALA A 437 3.39 -11.98 10.90
N LEU A 438 2.53 -12.31 9.93
CA LEU A 438 2.66 -11.82 8.55
C LEU A 438 2.44 -10.31 8.47
N TYR A 439 1.50 -9.78 9.24
CA TYR A 439 1.33 -8.35 9.42
C TYR A 439 2.60 -7.70 9.99
N ASP A 440 3.23 -8.28 11.02
CA ASP A 440 4.49 -7.79 11.57
C ASP A 440 5.62 -7.78 10.50
N GLU A 441 5.66 -8.75 9.58
CA GLU A 441 6.61 -8.73 8.45
C GLU A 441 6.38 -7.52 7.53
N LEU A 442 5.12 -7.22 7.20
CA LEU A 442 4.74 -6.08 6.37
C LEU A 442 4.95 -4.74 7.08
N ILE A 443 4.70 -4.65 8.39
CA ILE A 443 5.01 -3.46 9.19
C ILE A 443 6.51 -3.23 9.22
N SER A 444 7.33 -4.27 9.33
CA SER A 444 8.79 -4.10 9.31
C SER A 444 9.31 -3.64 7.94
N GLN A 445 8.63 -4.02 6.86
CA GLN A 445 8.89 -3.49 5.53
C GLN A 445 8.54 -2.00 5.43
N ALA A 446 7.37 -1.59 5.94
CA ALA A 446 6.96 -0.19 5.99
C ALA A 446 7.91 0.66 6.86
N ASP A 447 8.32 0.14 8.02
CA ASP A 447 9.31 0.75 8.92
C ASP A 447 10.64 1.02 8.20
N ALA A 448 11.10 0.10 7.35
CA ALA A 448 12.30 0.30 6.55
C ALA A 448 12.13 1.39 5.47
N GLN A 449 10.95 1.54 4.85
CA GLN A 449 10.67 2.67 3.94
C GLN A 449 10.80 4.01 4.67
N VAL A 450 10.22 4.10 5.87
CA VAL A 450 10.34 5.28 6.75
C VAL A 450 11.81 5.51 7.14
N GLY A 451 12.51 4.45 7.54
CA GLY A 451 13.91 4.48 7.92
C GLY A 451 14.83 5.08 6.84
N LEU A 452 14.62 4.72 5.57
CA LEU A 452 15.37 5.27 4.44
C LEU A 452 15.23 6.79 4.32
N MET A 453 14.00 7.31 4.46
CA MET A 453 13.72 8.74 4.40
C MET A 453 14.34 9.49 5.58
N LEU A 454 14.14 8.99 6.80
CA LEU A 454 14.69 9.61 8.01
C LEU A 454 16.22 9.63 8.00
N GLU A 455 16.85 8.53 7.57
CA GLU A 455 18.31 8.44 7.49
C GLU A 455 18.89 9.37 6.41
N ALA A 456 18.20 9.55 5.28
CA ALA A 456 18.63 10.52 4.27
C ALA A 456 18.47 11.96 4.74
N LEU A 457 17.43 12.27 5.52
CA LEU A 457 17.30 13.57 6.20
C LEU A 457 18.45 13.80 7.19
N ARG A 458 18.87 12.77 7.94
CA ARG A 458 20.03 12.85 8.85
C ARG A 458 21.33 13.08 8.07
N ARG A 459 21.60 12.27 7.05
CA ARG A 459 22.80 12.39 6.20
C ARG A 459 22.88 13.71 5.43
N SER A 460 21.75 14.30 5.08
CA SER A 460 21.69 15.64 4.45
C SER A 460 21.78 16.80 5.44
N GLY A 461 21.78 16.54 6.75
CA GLY A 461 21.71 17.59 7.77
C GLY A 461 20.39 18.38 7.75
N ARG A 462 19.31 17.78 7.22
CA ARG A 462 17.96 18.37 7.16
C ARG A 462 17.04 17.86 8.28
N TYR A 463 17.38 16.75 8.93
CA TYR A 463 16.56 16.14 9.97
C TYR A 463 16.24 17.11 11.11
N ASP A 464 17.25 17.77 11.66
CA ASP A 464 17.07 18.66 12.82
C ASP A 464 16.21 19.89 12.49
N ASP A 465 16.39 20.47 11.30
CA ASP A 465 15.68 21.68 10.85
C ASP A 465 14.29 21.40 10.28
N ALA A 466 13.94 20.13 10.03
CA ALA A 466 12.63 19.75 9.52
C ALA A 466 11.60 19.55 10.65
N LEU A 467 10.36 19.99 10.41
CA LEU A 467 9.18 19.51 11.14
C LEU A 467 8.82 18.14 10.57
N ILE A 468 8.89 17.09 11.38
CA ILE A 468 8.59 15.73 10.96
C ILE A 468 7.43 15.20 11.79
N VAL A 469 6.40 14.70 11.13
CA VAL A 469 5.25 14.04 11.76
C VAL A 469 5.14 12.62 11.23
N LEU A 470 5.15 11.65 12.15
CA LEU A 470 4.76 10.28 11.86
C LEU A 470 3.34 10.06 12.34
N VAL A 471 2.49 9.49 11.50
CA VAL A 471 1.10 9.16 11.81
C VAL A 471 0.74 7.79 11.25
N SER A 472 -0.27 7.13 11.81
CA SER A 472 -1.01 6.09 11.08
C SER A 472 -2.45 6.53 10.83
N ASP A 473 -3.02 6.11 9.72
CA ASP A 473 -4.39 6.44 9.35
C ASP A 473 -5.40 5.63 10.15
N HIS A 474 -5.06 4.38 10.48
CA HIS A 474 -5.81 3.46 11.34
C HIS A 474 -4.95 2.27 11.81
N GLY A 475 -5.55 1.34 12.55
CA GLY A 475 -4.98 0.06 12.95
C GLY A 475 -5.67 -1.14 12.27
N GLU A 476 -5.60 -2.31 12.91
CA GLU A 476 -6.14 -3.58 12.40
C GLU A 476 -6.51 -4.53 13.57
N SER A 477 -7.73 -5.06 13.58
CA SER A 477 -8.25 -5.81 14.73
C SER A 477 -7.95 -7.31 14.70
N PHE A 478 -7.72 -7.89 13.52
CA PHE A 478 -7.57 -9.35 13.34
C PHE A 478 -8.68 -10.19 14.01
N HIS A 479 -9.91 -9.64 14.07
CA HIS A 479 -11.07 -10.32 14.67
C HIS A 479 -10.86 -10.72 16.14
N GLU A 480 -10.20 -9.88 16.95
CA GLU A 480 -9.84 -10.22 18.34
C GLU A 480 -10.97 -10.76 19.22
N ASP A 481 -12.15 -10.14 19.12
CA ASP A 481 -13.41 -10.50 19.77
C ASP A 481 -14.15 -11.67 19.12
N ARG A 482 -13.63 -12.20 17.99
CA ARG A 482 -14.22 -13.29 17.20
C ARG A 482 -13.20 -14.39 16.92
N PRO A 483 -12.86 -15.20 17.94
CA PRO A 483 -11.89 -16.29 17.80
C PRO A 483 -12.26 -17.33 16.74
N ASP A 484 -13.55 -17.47 16.40
CA ASP A 484 -14.02 -18.34 15.32
C ASP A 484 -13.64 -17.83 13.92
N LEU A 485 -13.24 -16.56 13.79
CA LEU A 485 -12.69 -15.94 12.59
C LEU A 485 -11.16 -15.86 12.60
N ALA A 486 -10.50 -16.53 13.56
CA ALA A 486 -9.04 -16.56 13.63
C ALA A 486 -8.42 -17.06 12.31
N GLY A 487 -7.47 -16.28 11.80
CA GLY A 487 -6.78 -16.57 10.54
C GLY A 487 -7.60 -16.30 9.27
N ALA A 488 -8.80 -15.74 9.40
CA ALA A 488 -9.50 -15.12 8.28
C ALA A 488 -8.77 -13.85 7.82
N THR A 489 -9.18 -13.29 6.67
CA THR A 489 -8.59 -12.04 6.20
C THR A 489 -8.86 -10.91 7.18
N PRO A 490 -7.85 -10.08 7.50
CA PRO A 490 -8.04 -8.92 8.35
C PRO A 490 -9.04 -7.95 7.73
N VAL A 491 -9.85 -7.32 8.57
CA VAL A 491 -10.88 -6.37 8.16
C VAL A 491 -10.86 -5.22 9.13
N HIS A 492 -10.38 -4.07 8.66
CA HIS A 492 -10.44 -2.81 9.39
C HIS A 492 -11.62 -1.93 8.93
N GLY A 493 -12.03 -1.02 9.81
CA GLY A 493 -13.18 -0.16 9.60
C GLY A 493 -14.50 -0.89 9.85
N ALA A 494 -14.49 -2.08 10.44
CA ALA A 494 -15.70 -2.79 10.81
C ALA A 494 -16.21 -2.37 12.20
N ARG A 495 -15.33 -1.81 13.05
CA ARG A 495 -15.65 -1.53 14.46
C ARG A 495 -15.09 -0.21 14.92
N LEU A 496 -15.75 0.37 15.92
CA LEU A 496 -15.18 1.43 16.75
C LEU A 496 -14.46 0.75 17.93
N SER A 497 -13.13 0.68 17.87
CA SER A 497 -12.33 -0.07 18.84
C SER A 497 -10.92 0.47 18.99
N GLU A 498 -10.27 0.16 20.11
CA GLU A 498 -8.86 0.51 20.35
C GLU A 498 -7.93 -0.02 19.24
N LEU A 499 -8.13 -1.25 18.76
CA LEU A 499 -7.23 -1.87 17.78
C LEU A 499 -7.31 -1.25 16.37
N GLU A 500 -8.48 -0.71 16.00
CA GLU A 500 -8.70 -0.11 14.68
C GLU A 500 -8.56 1.42 14.72
N ASN A 501 -8.98 2.07 15.82
CA ASN A 501 -9.02 3.51 15.92
C ASN A 501 -7.78 4.12 16.57
N ARG A 502 -7.03 3.42 17.44
CA ARG A 502 -5.82 3.98 18.06
C ARG A 502 -4.66 3.97 17.07
N ILE A 503 -4.08 5.14 16.82
CA ILE A 503 -3.09 5.37 15.78
C ILE A 503 -1.73 5.78 16.33
N LEU A 504 -0.69 5.63 15.52
CA LEU A 504 0.61 6.23 15.77
C LEU A 504 0.46 7.74 15.57
N PHE A 505 0.97 8.55 16.50
CA PHE A 505 1.12 9.97 16.28
C PHE A 505 2.33 10.51 17.04
N ALA A 506 3.36 10.89 16.31
CA ALA A 506 4.59 11.45 16.86
C ALA A 506 5.00 12.71 16.10
N VAL A 507 5.41 13.75 16.84
CA VAL A 507 5.78 15.06 16.29
C VAL A 507 7.18 15.43 16.73
N LYS A 508 8.07 15.65 15.76
CA LYS A 508 9.39 16.27 15.94
C LYS A 508 9.36 17.68 15.35
N PRO A 509 9.29 18.74 16.17
CA PRO A 509 9.39 20.10 15.67
C PRO A 509 10.73 20.39 14.97
N ALA A 510 10.74 21.40 14.10
CA ALA A 510 11.97 21.96 13.54
C ALA A 510 12.85 22.57 14.65
N GLY A 511 14.17 22.49 14.47
CA GLY A 511 15.18 22.99 15.42
C GLY A 511 14.91 24.41 15.91
N GLY A 512 15.25 24.67 17.18
CA GLY A 512 15.06 25.98 17.82
C GLY A 512 13.64 26.26 18.35
N ARG A 513 12.70 25.31 18.23
CA ARG A 513 11.31 25.45 18.73
C ARG A 513 11.01 24.76 20.06
N GLY A 514 12.04 24.37 20.81
CA GLY A 514 11.95 24.20 22.27
C GLY A 514 11.12 23.05 22.82
N ALA A 515 10.56 22.14 22.02
CA ALA A 515 9.88 20.95 22.55
C ALA A 515 10.93 19.86 22.85
N THR A 516 11.11 19.53 24.13
CA THR A 516 11.84 18.34 24.54
C THR A 516 11.01 17.10 24.14
N PRO A 517 11.63 16.02 23.60
CA PRO A 517 10.94 14.76 23.40
C PRO A 517 10.18 14.34 24.66
N ALA A 518 8.93 13.93 24.48
CA ALA A 518 8.00 13.65 25.57
C ALA A 518 7.03 12.54 25.19
N THR A 519 6.41 11.93 26.20
CA THR A 519 5.29 11.01 26.01
C THR A 519 4.07 11.63 26.66
N LEU A 520 3.03 11.88 25.88
CA LEU A 520 1.82 12.58 26.31
C LEU A 520 0.61 11.64 26.21
N ASP A 521 -0.13 11.52 27.31
CA ASP A 521 -1.32 10.66 27.43
C ASP A 521 -2.64 11.40 27.25
N SER A 522 -2.60 12.63 26.72
CA SER A 522 -3.81 13.38 26.36
C SER A 522 -4.49 12.73 25.15
N LEU A 523 -5.83 12.67 25.16
CA LEU A 523 -6.59 12.30 23.97
C LEU A 523 -6.33 13.32 22.87
N VAL A 524 -5.82 12.85 21.73
CA VAL A 524 -5.65 13.63 20.51
C VAL A 524 -6.21 12.86 19.32
N ARG A 525 -6.49 13.56 18.22
CA ARG A 525 -7.31 13.03 17.14
C ARG A 525 -6.62 13.27 15.81
N LEU A 526 -6.87 12.42 14.82
CA LEU A 526 -6.26 12.57 13.48
C LEU A 526 -6.59 13.92 12.83
N VAL A 527 -7.77 14.48 13.12
CA VAL A 527 -8.19 15.82 12.66
C VAL A 527 -7.33 16.95 13.25
N ASP A 528 -6.61 16.72 14.35
CA ASP A 528 -5.75 17.71 15.02
C ASP A 528 -4.39 17.89 14.30
N VAL A 529 -4.02 16.97 13.39
CA VAL A 529 -2.73 17.02 12.66
C VAL A 529 -2.61 18.28 11.80
N GLY A 530 -3.60 18.56 10.96
CA GLY A 530 -3.59 19.70 10.05
C GLY A 530 -3.41 21.05 10.75
N PRO A 531 -4.26 21.40 11.76
CA PRO A 531 -4.11 22.62 12.55
C PRO A 531 -2.76 22.73 13.25
N THR A 532 -2.23 21.62 13.76
CA THR A 532 -0.90 21.56 14.39
C THR A 532 0.21 21.88 13.39
N LEU A 533 0.17 21.31 12.18
CA LEU A 533 1.15 21.60 11.13
C LEU A 533 1.13 23.06 10.70
N LEU A 534 -0.06 23.68 10.61
CA LEU A 534 -0.22 25.09 10.26
C LEU A 534 0.34 26.01 11.35
N GLU A 535 -0.03 25.79 12.62
CA GLU A 535 0.51 26.58 13.74
C GLU A 535 2.03 26.46 13.81
N LEU A 536 2.55 25.23 13.81
CA LEU A 536 3.99 25.01 13.85
C LEU A 536 4.66 25.64 12.63
N SER A 537 4.03 25.72 11.46
CA SER A 537 4.64 26.36 10.28
C SER A 537 4.47 27.88 10.23
N GLY A 538 3.79 28.49 11.22
CA GLY A 538 3.49 29.92 11.23
C GLY A 538 2.49 30.34 10.15
N LEU A 539 1.62 29.40 9.73
CA LEU A 539 0.61 29.61 8.71
C LEU A 539 -0.77 29.87 9.33
N PRO A 540 -1.70 30.53 8.60
CA PRO A 540 -3.05 30.79 9.09
C PRO A 540 -3.79 29.50 9.46
N ALA A 541 -4.59 29.56 10.52
CA ALA A 541 -5.45 28.44 10.93
C ALA A 541 -6.49 28.09 9.86
N LEU A 542 -6.93 26.84 9.85
CA LEU A 542 -7.96 26.36 8.94
C LEU A 542 -9.35 26.81 9.42
N SER A 543 -10.10 27.50 8.56
CA SER A 543 -11.46 27.97 8.89
C SER A 543 -12.44 26.80 9.02
N GLY A 544 -13.23 26.77 10.08
CA GLY A 544 -14.30 25.78 10.30
C GLY A 544 -13.78 24.36 10.45
N ALA A 545 -12.60 24.17 11.05
CA ALA A 545 -12.05 22.88 11.41
C ALA A 545 -12.64 22.38 12.74
N ASP A 546 -12.86 21.08 12.85
CA ASP A 546 -13.15 20.36 14.10
C ASP A 546 -11.87 20.06 14.90
N GLY A 547 -10.77 19.89 14.16
CA GLY A 547 -9.45 19.71 14.71
C GLY A 547 -8.93 20.97 15.40
N VAL A 548 -8.16 20.77 16.46
CA VAL A 548 -7.46 21.84 17.18
C VAL A 548 -5.96 21.65 17.07
N SER A 549 -5.20 22.73 17.21
CA SER A 549 -3.74 22.60 17.23
C SER A 549 -3.26 22.02 18.56
N LEU A 550 -2.31 21.09 18.49
CA LEU A 550 -1.62 20.50 19.63
C LEU A 550 -0.37 21.28 20.02
N GLY A 551 -0.11 22.43 19.39
CA GLY A 551 0.99 23.33 19.73
C GLY A 551 1.12 23.62 21.25
N PRO A 552 0.02 23.91 21.98
CA PRO A 552 0.04 24.05 23.44
C PRO A 552 0.59 22.81 24.16
N LEU A 553 0.12 21.61 23.81
CA LEU A 553 0.62 20.36 24.41
C LEU A 553 2.11 20.15 24.16
N LEU A 554 2.60 20.49 22.97
CA LEU A 554 4.03 20.42 22.62
C LEU A 554 4.89 21.42 23.42
N ARG A 555 4.30 22.49 23.94
CA ARG A 555 4.94 23.46 24.84
C ARG A 555 4.78 23.11 26.32
N GLY A 556 4.16 21.98 26.64
CA GLY A 556 3.88 21.56 28.02
C GLY A 556 2.68 22.29 28.66
N GLU A 557 1.86 22.96 27.86
CA GLU A 557 0.62 23.60 28.31
C GLU A 557 -0.51 22.57 28.36
N THR A 558 -1.53 22.84 29.18
CA THR A 558 -2.75 22.01 29.25
C THR A 558 -3.78 22.47 28.23
N VAL A 559 -4.44 21.53 27.55
CA VAL A 559 -5.60 21.81 26.69
C VAL A 559 -6.89 21.27 27.34
N PRO A 560 -8.07 21.84 27.02
CA PRO A 560 -9.34 21.27 27.44
C PRO A 560 -9.49 19.82 26.98
N PRO A 561 -10.25 18.98 27.73
CA PRO A 561 -10.57 17.63 27.28
C PRO A 561 -11.20 17.65 25.89
N LEU A 562 -10.72 16.77 25.03
CA LEU A 562 -11.24 16.60 23.68
C LEU A 562 -12.23 15.44 23.65
N SER A 563 -13.12 15.46 22.67
CA SER A 563 -13.97 14.33 22.30
C SER A 563 -13.73 13.98 20.84
N LEU A 564 -13.72 12.69 20.54
CA LEU A 564 -13.62 12.14 19.20
C LEU A 564 -15.02 11.77 18.71
N TYR A 565 -15.39 12.23 17.52
CA TYR A 565 -16.49 11.63 16.76
C TYR A 565 -15.88 10.58 15.82
N ALA A 566 -16.48 9.40 15.76
CA ALA A 566 -16.03 8.34 14.87
C ALA A 566 -17.18 7.62 14.18
N GLU A 567 -16.88 7.01 13.04
CA GLU A 567 -17.77 6.14 12.30
C GLU A 567 -17.03 4.87 11.88
N THR A 568 -17.75 3.75 11.77
CA THR A 568 -17.20 2.60 11.04
C THR A 568 -17.03 2.95 9.56
N GLY A 569 -16.27 2.17 8.80
CA GLY A 569 -16.08 2.30 7.35
C GLY A 569 -17.17 1.61 6.53
N PHE A 570 -16.82 1.09 5.36
CA PHE A 570 -17.60 0.11 4.61
C PHE A 570 -16.73 -1.10 4.27
N THR A 571 -17.17 -2.30 4.61
CA THR A 571 -16.39 -3.52 4.40
C THR A 571 -17.16 -4.53 3.57
N HIS A 572 -16.44 -5.46 2.95
CA HIS A 572 -17.02 -6.57 2.19
C HIS A 572 -17.71 -7.62 3.09
N VAL A 573 -17.60 -7.49 4.41
CA VAL A 573 -18.21 -8.38 5.41
C VAL A 573 -19.48 -7.74 5.95
N SER A 574 -20.54 -8.54 6.16
CA SER A 574 -21.79 -8.06 6.77
C SER A 574 -21.53 -7.68 8.23
N PRO A 575 -22.03 -6.54 8.74
CA PRO A 575 -21.92 -6.20 10.16
C PRO A 575 -22.63 -7.24 11.04
N GLU A 576 -23.65 -7.95 10.52
CA GLU A 576 -24.30 -9.08 11.23
C GLU A 576 -23.34 -10.20 11.59
N VAL A 577 -22.23 -10.32 10.86
CA VAL A 577 -21.17 -11.24 11.27
C VAL A 577 -20.74 -10.85 12.67
N PHE A 578 -20.45 -9.57 12.94
CA PHE A 578 -19.89 -9.09 14.20
C PHE A 578 -20.93 -8.75 15.28
N ASP A 579 -22.11 -8.30 14.89
CA ASP A 579 -23.21 -7.90 15.79
C ASP A 579 -24.53 -8.46 15.25
N GLU A 580 -25.01 -9.56 15.83
CA GLU A 580 -26.24 -10.22 15.39
C GLU A 580 -27.44 -9.26 15.49
N GLY A 581 -28.19 -9.10 14.40
CA GLY A 581 -29.34 -8.20 14.29
C GLY A 581 -28.99 -6.75 13.94
N HIS A 582 -27.71 -6.45 13.69
CA HIS A 582 -27.31 -5.22 13.01
C HIS A 582 -27.95 -5.15 11.62
N TRP A 583 -28.31 -3.97 11.14
CA TRP A 583 -28.86 -3.81 9.79
C TRP A 583 -27.82 -4.18 8.72
N PRO A 584 -28.06 -5.15 7.80
CA PRO A 584 -27.08 -5.61 6.81
C PRO A 584 -27.34 -5.08 5.39
N GLY A 585 -28.04 -3.94 5.26
CA GLY A 585 -28.68 -3.56 4.00
C GLY A 585 -27.75 -3.04 2.90
N ALA A 586 -26.44 -2.89 3.15
CA ALA A 586 -25.49 -2.43 2.14
C ALA A 586 -25.16 -3.55 1.11
N PRO A 587 -25.20 -3.26 -0.20
CA PRO A 587 -24.83 -4.22 -1.22
C PRO A 587 -23.32 -4.47 -1.22
N ARG A 588 -22.91 -5.75 -1.23
CA ARG A 588 -21.49 -6.18 -1.17
C ARG A 588 -21.00 -6.85 -2.44
N ALA A 589 -21.90 -7.07 -3.40
CA ALA A 589 -21.51 -7.56 -4.72
C ALA A 589 -20.91 -6.42 -5.56
N PHE A 590 -20.18 -6.79 -6.61
CA PHE A 590 -19.44 -5.84 -7.44
C PHE A 590 -20.36 -4.85 -8.20
N ASP A 591 -21.65 -5.15 -8.29
CA ASP A 591 -22.70 -4.26 -8.80
C ASP A 591 -23.01 -3.06 -7.88
N ALA A 592 -22.51 -3.08 -6.62
CA ALA A 592 -22.51 -1.92 -5.75
C ALA A 592 -21.65 -0.77 -6.30
N TYR A 593 -20.69 -1.07 -7.17
CA TYR A 593 -19.75 -0.12 -7.76
C TYR A 593 -20.10 0.22 -9.21
N ARG A 594 -19.69 1.43 -9.63
CA ARG A 594 -19.69 1.84 -11.04
C ARG A 594 -18.28 2.23 -11.48
N ILE A 595 -18.02 2.05 -12.76
CA ILE A 595 -16.75 2.44 -13.40
C ILE A 595 -17.04 3.58 -14.35
N ARG A 596 -16.43 4.73 -14.10
CA ARG A 596 -16.55 5.92 -14.94
C ARG A 596 -15.81 5.72 -16.27
N PRO A 597 -16.14 6.50 -17.32
CA PRO A 597 -15.43 6.44 -18.61
C PRO A 597 -13.93 6.73 -18.51
N ASP A 598 -13.49 7.51 -17.52
CA ASP A 598 -12.08 7.79 -17.23
C ASP A 598 -11.41 6.69 -16.38
N GLY A 599 -12.11 5.59 -16.11
CA GLY A 599 -11.63 4.43 -15.38
C GLY A 599 -11.67 4.58 -13.86
N VAL A 600 -12.19 5.67 -13.29
CA VAL A 600 -12.35 5.76 -11.83
C VAL A 600 -13.44 4.77 -11.37
N VAL A 601 -13.12 3.97 -10.35
CA VAL A 601 -14.06 3.06 -9.70
C VAL A 601 -14.61 3.77 -8.47
N GLU A 602 -15.93 3.85 -8.35
CA GLU A 602 -16.60 4.53 -7.25
C GLU A 602 -17.88 3.78 -6.86
N LEU A 603 -18.29 3.91 -5.60
CA LEU A 603 -19.55 3.33 -5.13
C LEU A 603 -20.74 4.00 -5.84
N SER A 604 -21.72 3.20 -6.24
CA SER A 604 -22.93 3.70 -6.91
C SER A 604 -23.83 4.51 -5.98
N ASP A 605 -24.69 5.35 -6.56
CA ASP A 605 -25.63 6.18 -5.79
C ASP A 605 -26.63 5.35 -4.98
N THR A 606 -27.05 4.19 -5.49
CA THR A 606 -27.94 3.25 -4.79
C THR A 606 -27.25 2.61 -3.59
N ALA A 607 -25.99 2.20 -3.75
CA ALA A 607 -25.20 1.61 -2.68
C ALA A 607 -24.82 2.63 -1.59
N HIS A 608 -24.52 3.88 -1.97
CA HIS A 608 -24.15 4.95 -1.02
C HIS A 608 -25.15 5.11 0.13
N THR A 609 -26.44 5.26 -0.19
CA THR A 609 -27.47 5.48 0.83
C THR A 609 -27.52 4.32 1.82
N ALA A 610 -27.43 3.10 1.31
CA ALA A 610 -27.40 1.91 2.16
C ALA A 610 -26.13 1.88 3.03
N VAL A 611 -24.96 2.09 2.45
CA VAL A 611 -23.69 2.13 3.20
C VAL A 611 -23.73 3.16 4.33
N VAL A 612 -24.24 4.36 4.08
CA VAL A 612 -24.34 5.41 5.12
C VAL A 612 -25.33 5.04 6.23
N LEU A 613 -26.40 4.33 5.90
CA LEU A 613 -27.36 3.82 6.89
C LEU A 613 -26.79 2.67 7.73
N GLU A 614 -25.84 1.89 7.20
CA GLU A 614 -25.21 0.75 7.89
C GLU A 614 -24.17 1.16 8.93
N LYS A 615 -23.70 2.41 8.94
CA LYS A 615 -22.55 2.80 9.76
C LYS A 615 -22.91 2.89 11.24
N ASP A 616 -22.05 2.34 12.08
CA ASP A 616 -21.98 2.72 13.49
C ASP A 616 -21.43 4.15 13.59
N ARG A 617 -22.00 4.93 14.50
CA ARG A 617 -21.55 6.30 14.79
C ARG A 617 -21.32 6.43 16.28
N GLY A 618 -20.17 6.94 16.69
CA GLY A 618 -19.84 7.00 18.10
C GLY A 618 -19.04 8.22 18.53
N ALA A 619 -19.00 8.41 19.85
CA ALA A 619 -18.18 9.39 20.52
C ALA A 619 -17.26 8.73 21.54
N TYR A 620 -16.04 9.24 21.67
CA TYR A 620 -15.03 8.77 22.62
C TYR A 620 -14.33 9.92 23.32
N ASP A 621 -14.13 9.82 24.63
CA ASP A 621 -13.47 10.83 25.48
C ASP A 621 -12.10 10.38 26.03
N GLY A 622 -11.58 9.24 25.58
CA GLY A 622 -10.35 8.65 26.12
C GLY A 622 -10.58 7.60 27.20
N GLN A 623 -11.82 7.37 27.63
CA GLN A 623 -12.19 6.37 28.62
C GLN A 623 -13.42 5.55 28.26
N ARG A 624 -14.41 6.16 27.60
CA ARG A 624 -15.70 5.53 27.29
C ARG A 624 -16.14 5.81 25.86
N TRP A 625 -16.79 4.83 25.26
CA TRP A 625 -17.43 4.95 23.95
C TRP A 625 -18.95 5.00 24.13
N TRP A 626 -19.60 5.96 23.46
CA TRP A 626 -21.03 5.87 23.12
C TRP A 626 -21.15 5.55 21.64
N VAL A 627 -21.91 4.52 21.26
CA VAL A 627 -22.04 4.07 19.87
C VAL A 627 -23.50 3.83 19.51
N ASP A 628 -23.96 4.47 18.45
CA ASP A 628 -25.24 4.23 17.79
C ASP A 628 -25.09 3.16 16.72
N ARG A 629 -25.84 2.07 16.86
CA ARG A 629 -25.82 0.92 15.93
C ARG A 629 -27.16 0.73 15.23
N PRO A 630 -27.23 0.84 13.90
CA PRO A 630 -28.43 0.56 13.12
C PRO A 630 -28.88 -0.91 13.25
N ARG A 631 -30.18 -1.15 13.48
CA ARG A 631 -30.74 -2.50 13.65
C ARG A 631 -31.63 -2.92 12.49
N ALA A 632 -31.74 -4.22 12.26
CA ALA A 632 -32.53 -4.79 11.16
C ALA A 632 -34.03 -4.46 11.26
N ASP A 633 -34.54 -4.18 12.46
CA ASP A 633 -35.93 -3.74 12.71
C ASP A 633 -36.16 -2.24 12.44
N GLY A 634 -35.13 -1.50 12.01
CA GLY A 634 -35.17 -0.06 11.75
C GLY A 634 -34.89 0.82 12.96
N SER A 635 -34.71 0.23 14.15
CA SER A 635 -34.29 0.96 15.34
C SER A 635 -32.78 1.27 15.34
N VAL A 636 -32.36 2.15 16.25
CA VAL A 636 -30.94 2.40 16.54
C VAL A 636 -30.67 1.99 17.98
N LEU A 637 -29.76 1.05 18.17
CA LEU A 637 -29.29 0.63 19.49
C LEU A 637 -28.12 1.51 19.91
N ARG A 638 -28.30 2.31 20.96
CA ARG A 638 -27.20 3.04 21.59
C ARG A 638 -26.55 2.19 22.68
N VAL A 639 -25.24 1.96 22.54
CA VAL A 639 -24.42 1.16 23.47
C VAL A 639 -23.35 2.06 24.09
N CYS A 640 -23.12 1.91 25.39
CA CYS A 640 -21.97 2.50 26.06
C CYS A 640 -20.98 1.39 26.49
N THR A 641 -19.69 1.64 26.31
CA THR A 641 -18.61 0.78 26.82
C THR A 641 -17.56 1.62 27.55
N GLY A 642 -17.04 1.11 28.66
CA GLY A 642 -16.20 1.87 29.59
C GLY A 642 -16.96 2.26 30.87
N ASP A 643 -16.57 3.36 31.49
CA ASP A 643 -17.35 3.97 32.58
C ASP A 643 -18.54 4.71 31.96
N CYS A 644 -19.77 4.32 32.27
CA CYS A 644 -20.98 4.84 31.64
C CYS A 644 -21.88 5.60 32.61
N GLU A 645 -21.38 5.88 33.82
CA GLU A 645 -22.10 6.61 34.84
C GLU A 645 -21.57 8.05 34.99
N GLY A 646 -22.38 8.91 35.60
CA GLY A 646 -21.99 10.29 35.92
C GLY A 646 -22.24 11.33 34.84
N LEU A 647 -21.90 12.58 35.16
CA LEU A 647 -22.18 13.75 34.32
C LEU A 647 -21.34 13.76 33.03
N ASP A 648 -20.11 13.26 33.08
CA ASP A 648 -19.22 13.24 31.92
C ASP A 648 -19.74 12.26 30.84
N ALA A 649 -20.25 11.09 31.24
CA ALA A 649 -20.91 10.15 30.33
C ALA A 649 -22.11 10.76 29.64
N LEU A 650 -22.96 11.49 30.38
CA LEU A 650 -24.13 12.18 29.85
C LEU A 650 -23.75 13.35 28.94
N ALA A 651 -22.66 14.06 29.27
CA ALA A 651 -22.14 15.14 28.44
C ALA A 651 -21.61 14.62 27.10
N LEU A 652 -20.89 13.49 27.10
CA LEU A 652 -20.42 12.84 25.88
C LEU A 652 -21.58 12.31 25.02
N GLU A 653 -22.60 11.72 25.65
CA GLU A 653 -23.84 11.30 24.96
C GLU A 653 -24.52 12.49 24.28
N ALA A 654 -24.74 13.58 25.02
CA ALA A 654 -25.36 14.80 24.49
C ALA A 654 -24.51 15.46 23.39
N TRP A 655 -23.18 15.41 23.52
CA TRP A 655 -22.26 15.89 22.50
C TRP A 655 -22.36 15.07 21.21
N LEU A 656 -22.45 13.73 21.32
CA LEU A 656 -22.68 12.86 20.16
C LEU A 656 -23.99 13.20 19.43
N ASP A 657 -25.06 13.47 20.17
CA ASP A 657 -26.33 13.90 19.58
C ASP A 657 -26.20 15.25 18.87
N ALA A 658 -25.50 16.21 19.48
CA ALA A 658 -25.27 17.53 18.89
C ALA A 658 -24.44 17.45 17.59
N VAL A 659 -23.35 16.67 17.57
CA VAL A 659 -22.51 16.47 16.36
C VAL A 659 -23.30 15.79 15.25
N GLN A 660 -24.20 14.86 15.59
CA GLN A 660 -25.09 14.23 14.62
C GLN A 660 -26.27 15.12 14.17
N GLY A 661 -26.37 16.36 14.66
CA GLY A 661 -27.47 17.28 14.36
C GLY A 661 -28.81 16.89 14.99
N ARG A 662 -28.80 16.01 16.00
CA ARG A 662 -29.98 15.58 16.76
C ARG A 662 -30.19 16.50 17.96
N THR A 663 -30.62 17.75 17.74
CA THR A 663 -30.99 18.62 18.88
C THR A 663 -32.42 18.34 19.36
N GLY A 664 -32.58 18.25 20.68
CA GLY A 664 -33.73 17.63 21.35
C GLY A 664 -35.08 18.31 21.14
N ALA A 665 -35.86 17.77 20.21
CA ALA A 665 -37.33 17.72 20.21
C ALA A 665 -37.79 16.86 19.00
N GLY A 666 -37.55 15.55 19.06
CA GLY A 666 -37.88 14.65 17.95
C GLY A 666 -37.70 13.19 18.32
N ASP A 667 -38.65 12.66 19.07
CA ASP A 667 -39.04 11.24 19.14
C ASP A 667 -37.97 10.14 19.21
N SER A 668 -36.86 10.34 19.92
CA SER A 668 -36.11 9.20 20.47
C SER A 668 -36.61 8.90 21.88
N ARG A 669 -37.49 7.90 22.01
CA ARG A 669 -37.91 7.39 23.31
C ARG A 669 -36.73 6.61 23.90
N LYS A 670 -36.18 7.09 25.02
CA LYS A 670 -35.26 6.31 25.87
C LYS A 670 -35.96 5.03 26.29
N VAL A 671 -35.32 3.88 26.07
CA VAL A 671 -35.73 2.63 26.71
C VAL A 671 -34.53 1.81 27.11
N ALA A 672 -34.45 1.50 28.40
CA ALA A 672 -33.99 0.19 28.80
C ALA A 672 -35.00 -0.82 28.26
N GLY A 673 -34.67 -1.46 27.13
CA GLY A 673 -35.48 -2.50 26.49
C GLY A 673 -36.81 -2.01 25.89
N HIS A 674 -36.79 -1.82 24.56
CA HIS A 674 -37.95 -1.83 23.65
C HIS A 674 -38.89 -0.61 23.60
N VAL A 675 -39.04 0.03 22.44
CA VAL A 675 -40.16 0.96 22.17
C VAL A 675 -40.72 0.79 20.75
N ASP A 676 -42.05 0.70 20.73
CA ASP A 676 -42.96 0.82 19.59
C ASP A 676 -43.08 2.26 19.04
N ASP A 677 -43.20 2.39 17.71
CA ASP A 677 -43.62 3.63 17.03
C ASP A 677 -45.15 3.63 16.74
N PRO A 678 -45.92 4.56 17.31
CA PRO A 678 -47.36 4.69 17.06
C PRO A 678 -47.74 5.45 15.77
N ARG A 679 -46.79 5.79 14.88
CA ARG A 679 -47.05 6.58 13.64
C ARG A 679 -47.14 5.77 12.35
N HIS A 680 -47.16 4.45 12.43
CA HIS A 680 -47.49 3.59 11.29
C HIS A 680 -48.72 2.72 11.60
N PRO A 681 -49.93 3.10 11.16
CA PRO A 681 -51.01 2.13 11.06
C PRO A 681 -50.59 1.07 10.05
N VAL A 682 -50.40 -0.15 10.55
CA VAL A 682 -50.15 -1.36 9.76
C VAL A 682 -51.04 -1.36 8.51
N PRO A 683 -50.50 -1.42 7.29
CA PRO A 683 -51.28 -1.87 6.16
C PRO A 683 -51.48 -3.38 6.30
N SER A 684 -52.71 -3.77 6.60
CA SER A 684 -53.16 -5.16 6.48
C SER A 684 -53.00 -5.60 5.03
N GLY A 685 -52.16 -6.61 4.76
CA GLY A 685 -52.06 -7.16 3.41
C GLY A 685 -50.90 -8.10 3.20
N THR A 686 -51.12 -9.38 3.47
CA THR A 686 -50.47 -10.55 2.87
C THR A 686 -48.97 -10.46 2.56
N VAL A 687 -48.17 -10.99 3.49
CA VAL A 687 -46.87 -11.58 3.17
C VAL A 687 -47.07 -12.56 2.02
N ARG A 688 -46.62 -12.21 0.81
CA ARG A 688 -46.42 -13.21 -0.23
C ARG A 688 -45.22 -14.06 0.19
N PRO A 689 -45.34 -15.39 0.24
CA PRO A 689 -44.18 -16.23 0.50
C PRO A 689 -43.17 -16.06 -0.64
N THR A 690 -41.90 -16.19 -0.30
CA THR A 690 -40.77 -16.22 -1.22
C THR A 690 -41.09 -17.12 -2.42
N GLN A 691 -41.17 -16.54 -3.62
CA GLN A 691 -41.17 -17.34 -4.84
C GLN A 691 -39.78 -17.92 -5.03
N GLN A 692 -39.63 -19.20 -4.67
CA GLN A 692 -38.63 -20.07 -5.28
C GLN A 692 -38.87 -20.08 -6.79
N LEU A 693 -37.99 -19.46 -7.57
CA LEU A 693 -37.86 -19.73 -8.99
C LEU A 693 -36.73 -20.72 -9.20
N LEU A 694 -37.06 -22.01 -9.18
CA LEU A 694 -36.35 -23.06 -9.91
C LEU A 694 -37.28 -24.28 -10.05
N ARG A 695 -37.95 -24.40 -11.20
CA ARG A 695 -38.63 -25.64 -11.59
C ARG A 695 -37.58 -26.69 -11.95
N LEU A 696 -37.34 -27.64 -11.06
CA LEU A 696 -36.66 -28.90 -11.41
C LEU A 696 -37.67 -29.83 -12.09
N ARG A 697 -37.29 -30.43 -13.23
CA ARG A 697 -38.08 -31.50 -13.86
C ARG A 697 -37.96 -32.79 -13.03
N PRO A 698 -39.00 -33.65 -12.97
CA PRO A 698 -38.93 -34.91 -12.22
C PRO A 698 -37.82 -35.81 -12.78
N GLY A 699 -36.85 -36.21 -11.95
CA GLY A 699 -35.81 -37.20 -12.29
C GLY A 699 -34.35 -36.74 -12.22
N GLN A 700 -34.04 -35.47 -11.89
CA GLN A 700 -32.65 -35.04 -11.64
C GLN A 700 -32.27 -35.22 -10.16
N HIS A 701 -31.26 -36.02 -9.89
CA HIS A 701 -30.59 -36.03 -8.59
C HIS A 701 -29.77 -34.74 -8.41
N PRO A 702 -29.73 -34.16 -7.20
CA PRO A 702 -28.89 -32.99 -6.91
C PRO A 702 -27.42 -33.37 -7.16
N GLY A 703 -26.81 -32.71 -8.14
CA GLY A 703 -25.36 -32.81 -8.35
C GLY A 703 -24.60 -32.17 -7.19
N PRO A 704 -23.33 -32.55 -6.96
CA PRO A 704 -22.50 -31.90 -5.95
C PRO A 704 -22.39 -30.40 -6.26
N ALA A 705 -22.47 -29.58 -5.21
CA ALA A 705 -22.34 -28.13 -5.30
C ALA A 705 -21.08 -27.76 -6.09
N HIS A 706 -21.25 -26.98 -7.16
CA HIS A 706 -20.14 -26.44 -7.92
C HIS A 706 -19.27 -25.58 -7.01
N PRO A 707 -17.94 -25.79 -6.97
CA PRO A 707 -17.04 -24.82 -6.35
C PRO A 707 -17.12 -23.53 -7.18
N GLN A 708 -17.52 -22.44 -6.53
CA GLN A 708 -17.42 -21.11 -7.13
C GLN A 708 -15.98 -20.85 -7.59
N PRO A 709 -15.78 -20.12 -8.71
CA PRO A 709 -14.45 -19.81 -9.19
C PRO A 709 -13.73 -18.92 -8.18
N ARG A 710 -12.51 -19.31 -7.84
CA ARG A 710 -11.58 -18.48 -7.07
C ARG A 710 -11.30 -17.19 -7.85
N GLY A 711 -11.75 -16.05 -7.32
CA GLY A 711 -11.45 -14.72 -7.83
C GLY A 711 -12.23 -13.71 -7.02
N GLY A 712 -11.54 -12.97 -6.15
CA GLY A 712 -12.12 -11.91 -5.31
C GLY A 712 -12.43 -10.62 -6.05
#